data_AF-A0A8K9X5T8-F1
#
_entry.id   AF-A0A8K9X5T8-F1
#
_cell.length_a   1.000
_cell.length_b   1.000
_cell.length_c   1.000
_cell.angle_alpha   90.00
_cell.angle_beta   90.00
_cell.angle_gamma   90.00
#
_symmetry.space_group_name_H-M   'P 1'
#
loop_
_entity.id
_entity.type
_entity.pdbx_description
1 polymer ?
#
loop_
_entity_poly.entity_id
_entity_poly.type
_entity_poly.pdbx_seq_one_letter_code
_entity_poly.pdbx_strand_id
1 'polypeptide(L)'
;MAKLTSLFVILLSFFCISEAVFEDQVGKFDWRQQYVGKTLFAHFESNTQSSKKMFVATDKNIFASFNSRTGDLLWRHVDKTGPEGTIDILLLHGQDGRLLRSWDTNIGGLNWEVVLDTGSFQAACFVAIQDTVKLVAVLKKAAISLHYLSNGHQKWVENLPDSDAVQYQAVYSGGEEEVYVLGVVPNSHLTIIAYMDFFSFKSCEYLPVLVSSQPHPARSPLSEFFLQLGPDHHVLLQLNADGYTIAPLRDFQPAFLVSFATTGKKTVAAVMTPKNETVSRHRACAINLFSVDSGRRLLDTTVLFPLEPNGGKPHMLYVHAFLKKDDSVGYRVLVQTQDHALTFIQQPGRVVWTREEALADVVTMEMVDLPLTGTQAELEGEFGKKADGLFPMVLKRLSSQVTLLQAWLAHLWKLFYEARKPRSQVKNEVTIETLSRDEFNLQKMMVMVTASGKLFGIDSKSGSILWKHYLENVQPNAAFKLIVQRTTAHFPHPPQCTLLIKDKDTGLATLHVFNPIFGRKSHIALPALPRPILQSLLLPVIDQDYAKVLLLVDDQYKVTAFPSTKNVLQQLQEMASSIFFYLIRSEHGNLSGFRLRKDLSTERIWEVVLPTEVQKIVAVKGKRPNEHVHSQGRVMGDRSVLYKYLNPNLLAVVTESTDAHPERAFVGVFLVDGVTGRIIHEAVQRKARGPVHFVHSENWVVYEYWNTKSRRNEFSVLELFEGTELYNSTVFSSLDRPHLPQVLQQTYIFPSPITTMEATLTEKGITSRHLLVGLPSGAILSLPKMFLDPRRPEVVTEHSREENLIPYAPEMPIRTEWFINYNQTVARVKGIYTAPSGLESTCLVVAYGLDIYQTRVYPSKQFDVLKDDYDYVLISSVLFALFFATMISKRLAQVKLLNRAWR
;
A
#
# COMPACT_ATOMS: atom_id res chain seq x y z
N MET A 1 -64.02 17.83 23.09
CA MET A 1 -63.09 18.59 22.24
C MET A 1 -61.64 18.60 22.76
N ALA A 2 -61.38 18.57 24.07
CA ALA A 2 -60.01 18.59 24.63
C ALA A 2 -59.14 17.33 24.40
N LYS A 3 -59.72 16.16 24.09
CA LYS A 3 -58.94 14.93 23.77
C LYS A 3 -58.50 14.85 22.31
N LEU A 4 -59.18 15.54 21.39
CA LEU A 4 -58.83 15.54 19.96
C LEU A 4 -57.68 16.54 19.69
N THR A 5 -57.65 17.65 20.42
CA THR A 5 -56.58 18.64 20.35
C THR A 5 -55.27 18.12 20.93
N SER A 6 -55.29 17.28 21.97
CA SER A 6 -54.08 16.63 22.50
C SER A 6 -53.49 15.60 21.52
N LEU A 7 -54.32 14.87 20.78
CA LEU A 7 -53.85 13.94 19.75
C LEU A 7 -53.26 14.68 18.54
N PHE A 8 -53.83 15.84 18.18
CA PHE A 8 -53.36 16.67 17.06
C PHE A 8 -52.03 17.38 17.38
N VAL A 9 -51.81 17.78 18.64
CA VAL A 9 -50.53 18.37 19.09
C VAL A 9 -49.42 17.31 19.19
N ILE A 10 -49.74 16.06 19.55
CA ILE A 10 -48.78 14.94 19.51
C ILE A 10 -48.45 14.56 18.05
N LEU A 11 -49.41 14.67 17.12
CA LEU A 11 -49.17 14.43 15.69
C LEU A 11 -48.30 15.53 15.05
N LEU A 12 -48.45 16.79 15.49
CA LEU A 12 -47.65 17.93 15.04
C LEU A 12 -46.24 17.96 15.63
N SER A 13 -46.00 17.33 16.80
CA SER A 13 -44.63 17.17 17.33
C SER A 13 -43.78 16.15 16.57
N PHE A 14 -44.36 15.37 15.64
CA PHE A 14 -43.60 14.49 14.73
C PHE A 14 -43.17 15.17 13.43
N PHE A 15 -43.52 16.44 13.19
CA PHE A 15 -43.31 17.12 11.90
C PHE A 15 -42.12 18.08 11.82
N CYS A 16 -41.25 18.13 12.84
CA CYS A 16 -40.07 19.01 12.82
C CYS A 16 -38.79 18.26 13.15
N ILE A 17 -38.30 17.46 12.19
CA ILE A 17 -36.87 17.24 11.99
C ILE A 17 -36.65 17.17 10.46
N SER A 18 -36.45 18.33 9.83
CA SER A 18 -35.79 18.37 8.52
C SER A 18 -34.28 18.43 8.79
N GLU A 19 -33.63 17.27 8.87
CA GLU A 19 -32.18 17.25 8.69
C GLU A 19 -31.86 17.44 7.20
N ALA A 20 -30.85 18.26 6.96
CA ALA A 20 -30.41 18.66 5.65
C ALA A 20 -29.87 17.48 4.83
N VAL A 21 -30.03 17.58 3.50
CA VAL A 21 -30.13 16.48 2.53
C VAL A 21 -28.79 15.87 2.07
N PHE A 22 -27.64 16.21 2.65
CA PHE A 22 -26.41 15.43 2.46
C PHE A 22 -25.49 15.61 3.66
N GLU A 23 -25.63 14.78 4.69
CA GLU A 23 -24.57 14.62 5.69
C GLU A 23 -23.51 13.65 5.14
N ASP A 24 -22.59 14.26 4.38
CA ASP A 24 -21.24 13.83 4.01
C ASP A 24 -20.93 12.37 4.41
N GLN A 25 -21.01 11.45 3.45
CA GLN A 25 -20.56 10.05 3.61
C GLN A 25 -19.05 9.93 3.94
N VAL A 26 -18.35 11.07 4.02
CA VAL A 26 -16.96 11.24 4.44
C VAL A 26 -16.74 10.60 5.82
N GLY A 27 -15.79 9.66 5.87
CA GLY A 27 -15.41 8.95 7.09
C GLY A 27 -16.35 7.79 7.49
N LYS A 28 -17.46 7.56 6.77
CA LYS A 28 -18.34 6.39 7.01
C LYS A 28 -17.80 5.12 6.34
N PHE A 29 -17.26 5.25 5.13
CA PHE A 29 -16.85 4.12 4.29
C PHE A 29 -15.44 4.22 3.75
N ASP A 30 -14.75 5.30 4.07
CA ASP A 30 -13.42 5.59 3.60
C ASP A 30 -12.50 6.01 4.73
N TRP A 31 -11.23 5.68 4.57
CA TRP A 31 -10.19 5.98 5.55
C TRP A 31 -8.86 6.10 4.84
N ARG A 32 -7.95 6.86 5.45
CA ARG A 32 -6.57 7.04 4.98
C ARG A 32 -5.60 6.73 6.10
N GLN A 33 -4.56 5.96 5.79
CA GLN A 33 -3.41 5.73 6.67
C GLN A 33 -2.17 6.31 6.03
N GLN A 34 -1.47 7.16 6.79
CA GLN A 34 -0.28 7.87 6.33
C GLN A 34 0.99 7.27 6.93
N TYR A 35 1.97 7.06 6.07
CA TYR A 35 3.26 6.48 6.44
C TYR A 35 4.43 7.37 5.99
N VAL A 36 5.62 7.03 6.49
CA VAL A 36 6.89 7.69 6.16
C VAL A 36 7.94 6.69 5.66
N GLY A 37 7.83 5.40 6.00
CA GLY A 37 8.80 4.38 5.60
C GLY A 37 9.89 4.12 6.66
N LYS A 38 11.00 3.51 6.24
CA LYS A 38 12.05 3.07 7.18
C LYS A 38 12.84 4.28 7.67
N THR A 39 12.79 4.54 8.97
CA THR A 39 13.60 5.57 9.62
C THR A 39 15.10 5.31 9.42
N LEU A 40 15.82 6.34 8.95
CA LEU A 40 17.27 6.39 8.87
C LEU A 40 17.84 7.20 10.04
N PHE A 41 17.23 8.35 10.32
CA PHE A 41 17.61 9.24 11.40
C PHE A 41 16.38 9.64 12.21
N ALA A 42 16.48 9.61 13.53
CA ALA A 42 15.47 10.14 14.43
C ALA A 42 16.10 11.08 15.45
N HIS A 43 15.43 12.19 15.72
CA HIS A 43 15.87 13.18 16.69
C HIS A 43 14.70 13.63 17.56
N PHE A 44 14.96 13.81 18.86
CA PHE A 44 13.98 14.27 19.83
C PHE A 44 14.21 15.73 20.18
N GLU A 45 13.17 16.55 20.19
CA GLU A 45 13.30 17.95 20.55
C GLU A 45 13.65 18.12 22.04
N SER A 46 14.87 18.59 22.34
CA SER A 46 15.39 18.70 23.71
C SER A 46 15.14 20.05 24.39
N ASN A 47 14.66 21.07 23.67
CA ASN A 47 14.62 22.46 24.17
C ASN A 47 13.53 22.75 25.22
N THR A 48 12.54 21.86 25.38
CA THR A 48 11.55 21.96 26.45
C THR A 48 11.18 20.59 26.99
N GLN A 49 11.18 20.42 28.33
CA GLN A 49 10.74 19.17 28.99
C GLN A 49 9.29 18.77 28.62
N SER A 50 8.51 19.69 28.04
CA SER A 50 7.13 19.52 27.58
C SER A 50 6.98 19.27 26.08
N SER A 51 8.05 19.37 25.27
CA SER A 51 7.93 19.11 23.83
C SER A 51 7.45 17.68 23.58
N LYS A 52 6.54 17.58 22.63
CA LYS A 52 5.91 16.33 22.19
C LYS A 52 6.34 15.99 20.76
N LYS A 53 7.44 16.55 20.26
CA LYS A 53 7.85 16.42 18.86
C LYS A 53 9.06 15.51 18.71
N MET A 54 9.02 14.68 17.68
CA MET A 54 10.12 13.83 17.24
C MET A 54 10.27 14.03 15.74
N PHE A 55 11.48 14.31 15.28
CA PHE A 55 11.77 14.46 13.86
C PHE A 55 12.35 13.17 13.32
N VAL A 56 11.91 12.79 12.13
CA VAL A 56 12.32 11.55 11.47
C VAL A 56 12.64 11.83 10.02
N ALA A 57 13.78 11.32 9.57
CA ALA A 57 14.16 11.22 8.18
C ALA A 57 14.22 9.75 7.77
N THR A 58 13.75 9.44 6.56
CA THR A 58 13.49 8.07 6.12
C THR A 58 14.15 7.74 4.78
N ASP A 59 14.24 6.43 4.50
CA ASP A 59 14.75 5.85 3.25
C ASP A 59 13.89 6.20 2.02
N LYS A 60 12.67 6.66 2.24
CA LYS A 60 11.76 7.11 1.18
C LYS A 60 11.91 8.61 0.86
N ASN A 61 12.98 9.27 1.29
CA ASN A 61 13.20 10.71 1.06
C ASN A 61 12.07 11.55 1.69
N ILE A 62 11.72 11.22 2.93
CA ILE A 62 10.66 11.92 3.67
C ILE A 62 11.23 12.44 4.97
N PHE A 63 10.94 13.71 5.24
CA PHE A 63 11.20 14.36 6.51
C PHE A 63 9.88 14.69 7.20
N ALA A 64 9.71 14.19 8.41
CA ALA A 64 8.46 14.29 9.13
C ALA A 64 8.65 14.63 10.61
N SER A 65 7.59 15.17 11.20
CA SER A 65 7.47 15.38 12.63
C SER A 65 6.33 14.55 13.20
N PHE A 66 6.64 13.74 14.20
CA PHE A 66 5.70 12.92 14.94
C PHE A 66 5.37 13.52 16.30
N ASN A 67 4.13 13.33 16.71
CA ASN A 67 3.72 13.52 18.10
C ASN A 67 4.20 12.34 18.94
N SER A 68 5.13 12.57 19.87
CA SER A 68 5.70 11.53 20.73
C SER A 68 4.66 10.82 21.60
N ARG A 69 3.48 11.42 21.86
CA ARG A 69 2.44 10.83 22.72
C ARG A 69 1.49 9.90 21.96
N THR A 70 1.15 10.23 20.72
CA THR A 70 0.15 9.48 19.93
C THR A 70 0.77 8.71 18.77
N GLY A 71 1.94 9.14 18.30
CA GLY A 71 2.54 8.64 17.07
C GLY A 71 1.96 9.30 15.81
N ASP A 72 1.07 10.29 15.94
CA ASP A 72 0.46 10.95 14.78
C ASP A 72 1.45 11.89 14.08
N LEU A 73 1.26 12.03 12.77
CA LEU A 73 1.98 13.00 11.96
C LEU A 73 1.49 14.42 12.26
N LEU A 74 2.42 15.31 12.63
CA LEU A 74 2.14 16.75 12.74
C LEU A 74 2.28 17.44 11.39
N TRP A 75 3.37 17.13 10.68
CA TRP A 75 3.65 17.53 9.31
C TRP A 75 4.64 16.56 8.68
N ARG A 76 4.66 16.52 7.35
CA ARG A 76 5.66 15.77 6.57
C ARG A 76 5.94 16.44 5.24
N HIS A 77 7.15 16.27 4.76
CA HIS A 77 7.60 16.68 3.44
C HIS A 77 8.08 15.47 2.68
N VAL A 78 7.49 15.25 1.51
CA VAL A 78 7.79 14.10 0.65
C VAL A 78 8.54 14.64 -0.56
N ASP A 79 9.83 14.35 -0.66
CA ASP A 79 10.66 14.84 -1.77
C ASP A 79 10.54 13.92 -3.00
N LYS A 80 11.38 14.11 -4.03
CA LYS A 80 11.47 13.25 -5.20
C LYS A 80 11.95 11.85 -4.83
N THR A 81 11.55 10.87 -5.63
CA THR A 81 12.09 9.50 -5.56
C THR A 81 13.43 9.44 -6.31
N GLY A 82 14.40 8.72 -5.76
CA GLY A 82 15.73 8.55 -6.36
C GLY A 82 16.84 9.25 -5.55
N PRO A 83 18.09 9.23 -6.07
CA PRO A 83 19.25 9.77 -5.38
C PRO A 83 19.20 11.29 -5.21
N GLU A 84 18.41 12.00 -6.01
CA GLU A 84 18.30 13.47 -5.95
C GLU A 84 17.61 13.99 -4.69
N GLY A 85 16.82 13.16 -4.00
CA GLY A 85 16.16 13.54 -2.74
C GLY A 85 16.66 12.74 -1.53
N THR A 86 17.75 11.98 -1.69
CA THR A 86 18.25 11.10 -0.63
C THR A 86 18.77 11.92 0.54
N ILE A 87 18.25 11.63 1.73
CA ILE A 87 18.65 12.35 2.94
C ILE A 87 19.96 11.74 3.45
N ASP A 88 21.08 12.39 3.16
CA ASP A 88 22.41 11.94 3.58
C ASP A 88 22.68 12.18 5.08
N ILE A 89 22.17 13.29 5.62
CA ILE A 89 22.32 13.65 7.03
C ILE A 89 21.11 14.46 7.53
N LEU A 90 20.78 14.27 8.81
CA LEU A 90 19.83 15.13 9.52
C LEU A 90 20.57 15.90 10.62
N LEU A 91 20.89 17.15 10.33
CA LEU A 91 21.34 18.13 11.32
C LEU A 91 20.13 19.01 11.69
N LEU A 92 19.90 19.33 12.97
CA LEU A 92 18.87 20.32 13.34
C LEU A 92 19.30 21.69 12.80
N HIS A 93 18.88 22.00 11.56
CA HIS A 93 19.20 23.13 10.65
C HIS A 93 19.87 22.75 9.30
N GLY A 94 19.95 21.47 8.92
CA GLY A 94 19.71 21.15 7.52
C GLY A 94 20.08 19.77 6.95
N GLN A 95 19.56 19.54 5.74
CA GLN A 95 19.53 18.28 4.97
C GLN A 95 20.34 18.36 3.69
N ASP A 96 20.76 17.20 3.16
CA ASP A 96 20.96 16.84 1.74
C ASP A 96 22.33 17.22 1.08
N GLY A 97 22.85 16.34 0.21
CA GLY A 97 24.22 16.36 -0.30
C GLY A 97 24.45 17.34 -1.46
N ARG A 98 23.39 17.70 -2.19
CA ARG A 98 23.39 18.74 -3.24
C ARG A 98 22.61 19.99 -2.85
N LEU A 99 21.61 19.85 -1.99
CA LEU A 99 20.80 20.95 -1.49
C LEU A 99 21.01 20.99 0.02
N LEU A 100 21.21 22.15 0.62
CA LEU A 100 21.22 22.34 2.06
C LEU A 100 19.95 23.07 2.47
N ARG A 101 19.07 22.44 3.27
CA ARG A 101 17.76 23.01 3.65
C ARG A 101 17.57 23.15 5.15
N SER A 102 17.20 24.33 5.63
CA SER A 102 16.80 24.54 7.03
C SER A 102 15.28 24.64 7.16
N TRP A 103 14.72 23.99 8.17
CA TRP A 103 13.28 23.88 8.39
C TRP A 103 12.89 24.47 9.75
N ASP A 104 11.77 25.19 9.80
CA ASP A 104 11.10 25.51 11.06
C ASP A 104 10.45 24.26 11.63
N THR A 105 10.90 23.86 12.81
CA THR A 105 10.39 22.68 13.52
C THR A 105 8.95 22.82 13.99
N ASN A 106 8.45 24.06 14.11
CA ASN A 106 7.10 24.32 14.59
C ASN A 106 6.03 24.10 13.54
N ILE A 107 6.15 24.80 12.42
CA ILE A 107 5.17 24.79 11.34
C ILE A 107 5.53 23.72 10.30
N GLY A 108 6.80 23.31 10.23
CA GLY A 108 7.33 22.56 9.10
C GLY A 108 7.57 23.47 7.89
N GLY A 109 7.69 24.79 8.07
CA GLY A 109 8.03 25.71 6.99
C GLY A 109 9.50 25.58 6.60
N LEU A 110 9.85 25.90 5.35
CA LEU A 110 11.24 26.03 4.92
C LEU A 110 11.76 27.42 5.32
N ASN A 111 12.87 27.48 6.04
CA ASN A 111 13.54 28.74 6.38
C ASN A 111 14.39 29.25 5.22
N TRP A 112 15.26 28.38 4.70
CA TRP A 112 16.13 28.66 3.56
C TRP A 112 16.59 27.35 2.90
N GLU A 113 16.96 27.44 1.63
CA GLU A 113 17.51 26.36 0.81
C GLU A 113 18.65 26.89 -0.05
N VAL A 114 19.77 26.16 -0.09
CA VAL A 114 20.97 26.54 -0.84
C VAL A 114 21.47 25.34 -1.65
N VAL A 115 21.91 25.57 -2.89
CA VAL A 115 22.51 24.53 -3.72
C VAL A 115 24.01 24.49 -3.45
N LEU A 116 24.51 23.33 -3.06
CA LEU A 116 25.92 23.05 -2.85
C LEU A 116 26.60 22.61 -4.16
N ASP A 117 27.92 22.79 -4.25
CA ASP A 117 28.72 22.41 -5.42
C ASP A 117 28.64 20.92 -5.76
N THR A 118 28.92 20.54 -7.01
CA THR A 118 28.89 19.12 -7.39
C THR A 118 29.96 18.30 -6.68
N GLY A 119 29.58 17.16 -6.09
CA GLY A 119 30.51 16.23 -5.46
C GLY A 119 29.82 15.30 -4.48
N SER A 120 30.41 14.12 -4.24
CA SER A 120 29.89 13.16 -3.26
C SER A 120 30.00 13.72 -1.85
N PHE A 121 28.88 13.75 -1.12
CA PHE A 121 28.84 14.04 0.30
C PHE A 121 29.66 12.98 1.08
N GLN A 122 30.32 13.40 2.16
CA GLN A 122 31.05 12.53 3.07
C GLN A 122 30.58 12.71 4.51
N ALA A 123 30.61 13.95 5.01
CA ALA A 123 30.20 14.27 6.36
C ALA A 123 29.78 15.74 6.47
N ALA A 124 29.01 16.07 7.52
CA ALA A 124 28.77 17.44 7.92
C ALA A 124 28.73 17.56 9.45
N CYS A 125 29.15 18.71 9.96
CA CYS A 125 29.10 19.01 11.38
C CYS A 125 28.70 20.46 11.63
N PHE A 126 28.20 20.72 12.83
CA PHE A 126 27.98 22.08 13.31
C PHE A 126 29.27 22.67 13.84
N VAL A 127 29.46 23.97 13.59
CA VAL A 127 30.61 24.74 14.07
C VAL A 127 30.08 25.86 14.96
N ALA A 128 30.65 25.95 16.16
CA ALA A 128 30.28 26.95 17.16
C ALA A 128 31.27 28.11 17.16
N ILE A 129 30.73 29.31 17.39
CA ILE A 129 31.50 30.53 17.61
C ILE A 129 30.99 31.13 18.91
N GLN A 130 31.88 31.32 19.89
CA GLN A 130 31.54 31.86 21.21
C GLN A 130 30.38 31.09 21.89
N ASP A 131 30.55 29.77 22.07
CA ASP A 131 29.55 28.86 22.69
C ASP A 131 28.19 28.75 21.99
N THR A 132 28.04 29.34 20.80
CA THR A 132 26.80 29.30 20.02
C THR A 132 27.03 28.72 18.64
N VAL A 133 26.19 27.76 18.24
CA VAL A 133 26.26 27.15 16.90
C VAL A 133 25.77 28.18 15.88
N LYS A 134 26.67 28.63 15.00
CA LYS A 134 26.37 29.66 13.99
C LYS A 134 26.63 29.18 12.56
N LEU A 135 27.43 28.13 12.38
CA LEU A 135 27.92 27.69 11.09
C LEU A 135 27.71 26.18 10.91
N VAL A 136 27.67 25.74 9.65
CA VAL A 136 27.62 24.33 9.24
C VAL A 136 28.77 24.06 8.28
N ALA A 137 29.64 23.11 8.64
CA ALA A 137 30.69 22.63 7.76
C ALA A 137 30.19 21.40 6.99
N VAL A 138 30.33 21.42 5.66
CA VAL A 138 29.95 20.33 4.78
C VAL A 138 31.18 19.86 4.00
N LEU A 139 31.53 18.59 4.19
CA LEU A 139 32.64 17.93 3.51
C LEU A 139 32.13 17.09 2.34
N LYS A 140 32.72 17.37 1.19
CA LYS A 140 32.60 16.58 -0.03
C LYS A 140 33.94 15.92 -0.32
N LYS A 141 33.93 14.98 -1.26
CA LYS A 141 35.14 14.23 -1.66
C LYS A 141 36.33 15.14 -2.02
N ALA A 142 36.09 16.27 -2.67
CA ALA A 142 37.14 17.15 -3.21
C ALA A 142 37.25 18.52 -2.51
N ALA A 143 36.25 18.92 -1.72
CA ALA A 143 36.17 20.26 -1.15
C ALA A 143 35.43 20.25 0.19
N ILE A 144 35.75 21.22 1.04
CA ILE A 144 35.01 21.54 2.25
C ILE A 144 34.41 22.94 2.12
N SER A 145 33.15 23.09 2.52
CA SER A 145 32.42 24.36 2.48
C SER A 145 31.85 24.70 3.86
N LEU A 146 31.85 25.98 4.21
CA LEU A 146 31.32 26.47 5.47
C LEU A 146 30.18 27.45 5.20
N HIS A 147 29.01 27.22 5.81
CA HIS A 147 27.78 27.97 5.55
C HIS A 147 27.20 28.57 6.83
N TYR A 148 26.55 29.73 6.72
CA TYR A 148 25.84 30.37 7.83
C TYR A 148 24.53 29.66 8.15
N LEU A 149 24.28 29.36 9.42
CA LEU A 149 23.07 28.65 9.87
C LEU A 149 21.78 29.48 9.70
N SER A 150 21.90 30.81 9.78
CA SER A 150 20.75 31.72 9.79
C SER A 150 20.12 31.90 8.40
N ASN A 151 20.93 31.87 7.34
CA ASN A 151 20.49 32.19 5.98
C ASN A 151 21.03 31.21 4.91
N GLY A 152 21.87 30.24 5.29
CA GLY A 152 22.46 29.26 4.38
C GLY A 152 23.59 29.80 3.50
N HIS A 153 23.92 31.09 3.55
CA HIS A 153 24.95 31.65 2.67
C HIS A 153 26.32 31.04 2.97
N GLN A 154 27.07 30.75 1.90
CA GLN A 154 28.43 30.25 1.99
C GLN A 154 29.37 31.33 2.56
N LYS A 155 30.04 31.04 3.68
CA LYS A 155 31.12 31.85 4.25
C LYS A 155 32.39 31.70 3.40
N TRP A 156 32.78 30.46 3.10
CA TRP A 156 33.91 30.12 2.24
C TRP A 156 33.82 28.66 1.75
N VAL A 157 34.61 28.34 0.73
CA VAL A 157 34.83 26.96 0.24
C VAL A 157 36.32 26.79 -0.06
N GLU A 158 36.89 25.64 0.31
CA GLU A 158 38.29 25.31 0.11
C GLU A 158 38.43 23.92 -0.52
N ASN A 159 39.36 23.78 -1.46
CA ASN A 159 39.66 22.50 -2.09
C ASN A 159 40.58 21.68 -1.18
N LEU A 160 40.30 20.38 -1.08
CA LEU A 160 41.09 19.47 -0.26
C LEU A 160 42.36 19.05 -1.01
N PRO A 161 43.54 19.10 -0.37
CA PRO A 161 44.79 18.67 -0.99
C PRO A 161 44.76 17.16 -1.25
N ASP A 162 45.38 16.74 -2.36
CA ASP A 162 45.54 15.33 -2.75
C ASP A 162 44.23 14.50 -2.70
N SER A 163 43.10 15.11 -3.07
CA SER A 163 41.76 14.49 -3.03
C SER A 163 41.59 13.24 -3.91
N ASP A 164 42.53 12.97 -4.82
CA ASP A 164 42.60 11.73 -5.59
C ASP A 164 43.21 10.57 -4.80
N ALA A 165 44.13 10.84 -3.86
CA ALA A 165 44.87 9.84 -3.08
C ALA A 165 44.33 9.69 -1.65
N VAL A 166 43.91 10.79 -1.04
CA VAL A 166 43.42 10.84 0.34
C VAL A 166 41.90 10.71 0.36
N GLN A 167 41.38 9.72 1.10
CA GLN A 167 39.95 9.56 1.31
C GLN A 167 39.51 10.35 2.54
N TYR A 168 39.01 11.56 2.33
CA TYR A 168 38.41 12.38 3.39
C TYR A 168 37.04 11.84 3.81
N GLN A 169 36.89 11.47 5.08
CA GLN A 169 35.72 10.73 5.58
C GLN A 169 35.02 11.41 6.76
N ALA A 170 35.72 12.25 7.54
CA ALA A 170 35.14 12.87 8.74
C ALA A 170 35.48 14.35 8.86
N VAL A 171 34.53 15.11 9.44
CA VAL A 171 34.72 16.50 9.85
C VAL A 171 34.37 16.62 11.32
N TYR A 172 35.15 17.42 12.02
CA TYR A 172 35.00 17.65 13.45
C TYR A 172 35.23 19.13 13.80
N SER A 173 34.52 19.61 14.81
CA SER A 173 34.75 20.92 15.43
C SER A 173 34.70 20.78 16.94
N GLY A 174 35.72 21.33 17.61
CA GLY A 174 35.91 21.22 19.06
C GLY A 174 35.06 22.15 19.92
N GLY A 175 34.10 22.86 19.33
CA GLY A 175 33.37 23.95 19.99
C GLY A 175 34.01 25.33 19.81
N GLU A 176 35.18 25.38 19.17
CA GLU A 176 35.83 26.60 18.69
C GLU A 176 35.57 26.79 17.18
N GLU A 177 36.00 27.92 16.61
CA GLU A 177 35.82 28.24 15.19
C GLU A 177 36.68 27.36 14.25
N GLU A 178 37.57 26.54 14.81
CA GLU A 178 38.40 25.60 14.06
C GLU A 178 37.62 24.37 13.56
N VAL A 179 37.87 24.01 12.31
CA VAL A 179 37.29 22.82 11.66
C VAL A 179 38.41 21.86 11.27
N TYR A 180 38.31 20.63 11.77
CA TYR A 180 39.24 19.55 11.49
C TYR A 180 38.64 18.60 10.46
N VAL A 181 39.39 18.31 9.40
CA VAL A 181 39.05 17.34 8.37
C VAL A 181 40.01 16.17 8.47
N LEU A 182 39.48 14.96 8.59
CA LEU A 182 40.27 13.73 8.63
C LEU A 182 40.16 12.98 7.31
N GLY A 183 41.33 12.67 6.75
CA GLY A 183 41.52 11.84 5.58
C GLY A 183 42.34 10.60 5.89
N VAL A 184 41.97 9.50 5.24
CA VAL A 184 42.66 8.21 5.35
C VAL A 184 43.31 7.90 4.02
N VAL A 185 44.62 7.65 4.03
CA VAL A 185 45.28 6.99 2.90
C VAL A 185 45.30 5.49 3.20
N PRO A 186 44.57 4.65 2.43
CA PRO A 186 44.47 3.22 2.72
C PRO A 186 45.84 2.58 2.89
N ASN A 187 46.04 1.86 4.00
CA ASN A 187 47.28 1.15 4.33
C ASN A 187 48.54 2.03 4.46
N SER A 188 48.40 3.34 4.66
CA SER A 188 49.55 4.24 4.79
C SER A 188 49.50 5.09 6.06
N HIS A 189 48.75 6.20 6.05
CA HIS A 189 48.70 7.16 7.16
C HIS A 189 47.38 7.94 7.17
N LEU A 190 47.13 8.64 8.28
CA LEU A 190 46.03 9.59 8.42
C LEU A 190 46.54 11.00 8.08
N THR A 191 45.73 11.75 7.34
CA THR A 191 45.94 13.18 7.05
C THR A 191 44.90 13.98 7.81
N ILE A 192 45.34 14.96 8.61
CA ILE A 192 44.43 15.83 9.37
C ILE A 192 44.71 17.27 8.96
N ILE A 193 43.65 17.99 8.60
CA ILE A 193 43.73 19.38 8.14
C ILE A 193 42.86 20.23 9.06
N ALA A 194 43.44 21.30 9.62
CA ALA A 194 42.73 22.28 10.40
C ALA A 194 42.49 23.56 9.58
N TYR A 195 41.27 24.07 9.59
CA TYR A 195 40.86 25.33 8.96
C TYR A 195 40.46 26.35 10.02
N MET A 196 41.03 27.56 9.94
CA MET A 196 40.71 28.72 10.78
C MET A 196 40.81 30.00 9.92
N ASP A 197 39.77 30.83 9.91
CA ASP A 197 39.64 32.10 9.16
C ASP A 197 40.71 32.40 8.08
N PHE A 198 40.44 31.93 6.85
CA PHE A 198 41.19 32.20 5.60
C PHE A 198 42.66 31.73 5.52
N PHE A 199 43.23 31.10 6.56
CA PHE A 199 44.57 30.52 6.49
C PHE A 199 44.54 29.00 6.70
N SER A 200 44.89 28.25 5.66
CA SER A 200 45.26 26.83 5.76
C SER A 200 46.78 26.70 5.74
N PHE A 201 47.35 26.14 6.81
CA PHE A 201 48.35 25.06 6.81
C PHE A 201 49.01 24.95 8.19
N LYS A 202 48.56 23.97 8.97
CA LYS A 202 49.39 23.30 9.97
C LYS A 202 49.11 21.81 9.82
N SER A 203 50.08 21.06 9.30
CA SER A 203 50.14 19.62 9.52
C SER A 203 50.47 19.44 11.00
N CYS A 204 49.47 19.49 11.87
CA CYS A 204 49.69 19.15 13.26
C CYS A 204 49.90 17.64 13.34
N GLU A 205 50.99 17.22 13.98
CA GLU A 205 51.10 15.88 14.59
C GLU A 205 50.04 15.79 15.70
N TYR A 206 48.79 15.56 15.30
CA TYR A 206 47.72 15.32 16.26
C TYR A 206 47.79 13.85 16.67
N LEU A 207 48.01 13.62 17.95
CA LEU A 207 47.82 12.31 18.56
C LEU A 207 46.34 11.93 18.39
N PRO A 208 46.02 10.76 17.81
CA PRO A 208 44.63 10.38 17.59
C PRO A 208 43.92 10.22 18.93
N VAL A 209 43.17 11.24 19.33
CA VAL A 209 42.23 11.17 20.45
C VAL A 209 40.97 10.53 19.90
N LEU A 210 40.56 9.41 20.50
CA LEU A 210 39.33 8.72 20.11
C LEU A 210 38.14 9.58 20.57
N VAL A 211 37.55 10.31 19.62
CA VAL A 211 36.44 11.23 19.87
C VAL A 211 35.12 10.44 19.93
N SER A 212 34.41 10.55 21.05
CA SER A 212 33.13 9.89 21.28
C SER A 212 31.93 10.77 20.88
N SER A 213 30.72 10.41 21.31
CA SER A 213 29.52 11.23 21.14
C SER A 213 29.73 12.65 21.69
N GLN A 214 29.46 13.66 20.86
CA GLN A 214 29.46 15.07 21.26
C GLN A 214 28.00 15.49 21.55
N PRO A 215 27.58 15.54 22.83
CA PRO A 215 26.19 15.84 23.18
C PRO A 215 25.75 17.26 22.79
N HIS A 216 26.69 18.20 22.69
CA HIS A 216 26.44 19.56 22.19
C HIS A 216 27.61 19.99 21.30
N PRO A 217 27.38 20.44 20.05
CA PRO A 217 28.45 20.81 19.11
C PRO A 217 29.35 21.97 19.54
N ALA A 218 28.99 22.68 20.60
CA ALA A 218 29.73 23.82 21.15
C ALA A 218 30.62 23.42 22.32
N ARG A 219 30.53 22.16 22.78
CA ARG A 219 31.31 21.63 23.91
C ARG A 219 32.26 20.55 23.41
N SER A 220 33.33 20.30 24.17
CA SER A 220 34.20 19.17 23.90
C SER A 220 33.44 17.84 23.99
N PRO A 221 33.84 16.84 23.19
CA PRO A 221 33.28 15.50 23.22
C PRO A 221 33.59 14.82 24.55
N LEU A 222 32.79 13.80 24.87
CA LEU A 222 33.01 13.01 26.07
C LEU A 222 34.27 12.15 25.92
N SER A 223 34.94 11.88 27.03
CA SER A 223 36.09 10.97 27.05
C SER A 223 35.66 9.50 27.05
N GLU A 224 34.40 9.22 27.39
CA GLU A 224 33.82 7.88 27.38
C GLU A 224 33.21 7.53 26.03
N PHE A 225 33.40 6.28 25.59
CA PHE A 225 32.93 5.78 24.30
C PHE A 225 32.57 4.29 24.34
N PHE A 226 31.77 3.85 23.37
CA PHE A 226 31.48 2.43 23.15
C PHE A 226 32.42 1.83 22.12
N LEU A 227 32.90 0.62 22.40
CA LEU A 227 33.60 -0.24 21.45
C LEU A 227 32.75 -1.49 21.17
N GLN A 228 32.47 -1.75 19.90
CA GLN A 228 31.81 -2.99 19.47
C GLN A 228 32.88 -4.02 19.09
N LEU A 229 33.03 -5.07 19.92
CA LEU A 229 34.00 -6.14 19.69
C LEU A 229 33.41 -7.32 18.90
N GLY A 230 32.09 -7.47 18.94
CA GLY A 230 31.33 -8.46 18.20
C GLY A 230 29.87 -8.02 18.00
N PRO A 231 29.03 -8.80 17.30
CA PRO A 231 27.66 -8.41 16.99
C PRO A 231 26.81 -8.15 18.24
N ASP A 232 26.97 -8.98 19.28
CA ASP A 232 26.24 -8.87 20.56
C ASP A 232 27.17 -8.50 21.74
N HIS A 233 28.35 -7.92 21.46
CA HIS A 233 29.36 -7.61 22.48
C HIS A 233 29.81 -6.15 22.37
N HIS A 234 29.45 -5.38 23.40
CA HIS A 234 29.78 -3.96 23.51
C HIS A 234 30.50 -3.68 24.83
N VAL A 235 31.51 -2.81 24.80
CA VAL A 235 32.25 -2.40 25.99
C VAL A 235 32.22 -0.87 26.10
N LEU A 236 31.91 -0.36 27.29
CA LEU A 236 32.04 1.06 27.61
C LEU A 236 33.44 1.32 28.17
N LEU A 237 34.18 2.19 27.50
CA LEU A 237 35.56 2.55 27.80
C LEU A 237 35.64 4.06 28.10
N GLN A 238 36.67 4.47 28.85
CA GLN A 238 36.98 5.87 29.14
C GLN A 238 38.43 6.16 28.76
N LEU A 239 38.65 7.25 28.03
CA LEU A 239 39.98 7.80 27.82
C LEU A 239 40.35 8.69 29.01
N ASN A 240 41.41 8.36 29.74
CA ASN A 240 41.81 9.17 30.89
C ASN A 240 42.38 10.53 30.46
N ALA A 241 42.41 11.48 31.39
CA ALA A 241 42.89 12.85 31.18
C ALA A 241 44.33 12.93 30.59
N ASP A 242 45.13 11.89 30.80
CA ASP A 242 46.48 11.78 30.26
C ASP A 242 46.51 11.55 28.74
N GLY A 243 45.37 11.23 28.11
CA GLY A 243 45.21 11.07 26.66
C GLY A 243 45.72 9.74 26.07
N TYR A 244 46.47 8.94 26.82
CA TYR A 244 47.08 7.70 26.33
C TYR A 244 46.50 6.41 26.93
N THR A 245 45.92 6.47 28.12
CA THR A 245 45.44 5.27 28.83
C THR A 245 43.93 5.13 28.69
N ILE A 246 43.49 3.96 28.21
CA ILE A 246 42.07 3.60 28.07
C ILE A 246 41.69 2.66 29.22
N ALA A 247 40.67 3.03 29.99
CA ALA A 247 40.15 2.25 31.10
C ALA A 247 38.79 1.63 30.75
N PRO A 248 38.56 0.33 31.00
CA PRO A 248 37.24 -0.28 30.84
C PRO A 248 36.33 0.07 32.02
N LEU A 249 35.20 0.71 31.73
CA LEU A 249 34.18 1.02 32.74
C LEU A 249 33.21 -0.15 32.91
N ARG A 250 32.76 -0.74 31.80
CA ARG A 250 31.78 -1.84 31.83
C ARG A 250 31.82 -2.69 30.56
N ASP A 251 31.74 -3.99 30.75
CA ASP A 251 31.57 -4.97 29.66
C ASP A 251 30.11 -5.45 29.60
N PHE A 252 29.53 -5.48 28.40
CA PHE A 252 28.17 -5.92 28.13
C PHE A 252 28.15 -7.14 27.20
N GLN A 253 27.91 -8.31 27.80
CA GLN A 253 27.73 -9.58 27.12
C GLN A 253 26.55 -10.37 27.73
N PRO A 254 25.47 -10.65 26.98
CA PRO A 254 25.12 -10.14 25.64
C PRO A 254 24.46 -8.75 25.65
N ALA A 255 24.75 -7.91 24.65
CA ALA A 255 24.07 -6.64 24.39
C ALA A 255 23.81 -6.44 22.89
N PHE A 256 22.53 -6.34 22.51
CA PHE A 256 22.08 -6.23 21.12
C PHE A 256 22.28 -4.82 20.56
N LEU A 257 21.91 -3.79 21.32
CA LEU A 257 21.96 -2.39 20.88
C LEU A 257 22.34 -1.48 22.03
N VAL A 258 23.08 -0.42 21.71
CA VAL A 258 23.50 0.63 22.65
C VAL A 258 23.22 2.02 22.07
N SER A 259 22.90 2.98 22.93
CA SER A 259 22.71 4.39 22.52
C SER A 259 23.09 5.32 23.67
N PHE A 260 23.77 6.42 23.35
CA PHE A 260 23.94 7.53 24.29
C PHE A 260 22.70 8.43 24.31
N ALA A 261 22.46 9.08 25.44
CA ALA A 261 21.51 10.17 25.58
C ALA A 261 21.98 11.17 26.64
N THR A 262 21.69 12.45 26.43
CA THR A 262 21.99 13.50 27.40
C THR A 262 20.73 14.21 27.86
N THR A 263 20.73 14.64 29.11
CA THR A 263 19.71 15.52 29.70
C THR A 263 20.16 16.99 29.72
N GLY A 264 21.30 17.30 29.08
CA GLY A 264 22.00 18.58 29.15
C GLY A 264 22.97 18.70 30.32
N LYS A 265 22.67 18.05 31.46
CA LYS A 265 23.55 18.00 32.65
C LYS A 265 24.18 16.62 32.89
N LYS A 266 23.40 15.55 32.72
CA LYS A 266 23.84 14.15 32.90
C LYS A 266 23.81 13.43 31.57
N THR A 267 24.87 12.69 31.26
CA THR A 267 24.93 11.76 30.12
C THR A 267 24.70 10.34 30.62
N VAL A 268 23.86 9.60 29.90
CA VAL A 268 23.52 8.22 30.19
C VAL A 268 23.70 7.36 28.95
N ALA A 269 24.04 6.09 29.15
CA ALA A 269 24.07 5.09 28.11
C ALA A 269 22.92 4.10 28.32
N ALA A 270 22.10 3.90 27.29
CA ALA A 270 21.09 2.85 27.27
C ALA A 270 21.65 1.59 26.60
N VAL A 271 21.43 0.45 27.22
CA VAL A 271 21.86 -0.86 26.71
C VAL A 271 20.66 -1.81 26.67
N MET A 272 20.44 -2.43 25.52
CA MET A 272 19.42 -3.45 25.31
C MET A 272 20.04 -4.84 25.45
N THR A 273 19.58 -5.62 26.43
CA THR A 273 20.01 -7.00 26.67
C THR A 273 18.86 -7.99 26.53
N PRO A 274 19.10 -9.24 26.06
CA PRO A 274 18.07 -10.26 26.04
C PRO A 274 17.69 -10.70 27.45
N LYS A 275 16.40 -10.96 27.67
CA LYS A 275 15.90 -11.56 28.90
C LYS A 275 15.37 -12.96 28.60
N ASN A 276 16.11 -13.98 29.02
CA ASN A 276 15.69 -15.38 28.92
C ASN A 276 14.79 -15.73 30.10
N GLU A 277 13.48 -15.51 30.01
CA GLU A 277 12.54 -16.13 30.96
C GLU A 277 12.00 -17.44 30.37
N THR A 278 12.30 -18.54 31.05
CA THR A 278 11.98 -19.93 30.67
C THR A 278 10.52 -20.33 30.87
N VAL A 279 9.64 -19.42 31.31
CA VAL A 279 8.29 -19.78 31.81
C VAL A 279 7.14 -19.15 31.01
N SER A 280 7.40 -18.17 30.13
CA SER A 280 6.38 -17.66 29.21
C SER A 280 6.91 -17.68 27.78
N ARG A 281 6.10 -18.10 26.81
CA ARG A 281 6.44 -18.32 25.39
C ARG A 281 6.93 -17.06 24.61
N HIS A 282 7.26 -15.96 25.29
CA HIS A 282 7.60 -14.69 24.66
C HIS A 282 9.03 -14.29 24.99
N ARG A 283 9.88 -14.17 23.96
CA ARG A 283 11.21 -13.54 24.10
C ARG A 283 11.00 -12.07 24.45
N ALA A 284 11.80 -11.52 25.36
CA ALA A 284 11.75 -10.10 25.70
C ALA A 284 13.17 -9.54 25.78
N CYS A 285 13.32 -8.26 25.46
CA CYS A 285 14.55 -7.50 25.71
C CYS A 285 14.35 -6.57 26.90
N ALA A 286 15.37 -6.45 27.75
CA ALA A 286 15.43 -5.45 28.80
C ALA A 286 16.31 -4.29 28.35
N ILE A 287 15.81 -3.07 28.47
CA ILE A 287 16.57 -1.85 28.24
C ILE A 287 16.90 -1.25 29.60
N ASN A 288 18.18 -1.01 29.85
CA ASN A 288 18.68 -0.46 31.11
C ASN A 288 19.50 0.80 30.84
N LEU A 289 19.46 1.76 31.77
CA LEU A 289 20.34 2.93 31.75
C LEU A 289 21.56 2.73 32.64
N PHE A 290 22.70 3.21 32.16
CA PHE A 290 23.99 3.26 32.85
C PHE A 290 24.49 4.69 32.88
N SER A 291 25.06 5.11 34.01
CA SER A 291 25.82 6.37 34.10
C SER A 291 27.10 6.22 33.27
N VAL A 292 27.36 7.18 32.40
CA VAL A 292 28.53 7.16 31.51
C VAL A 292 29.81 7.33 32.33
N ASP A 293 29.85 8.31 33.23
CA ASP A 293 31.03 8.63 34.05
C ASP A 293 31.49 7.49 34.97
N SER A 294 30.58 6.62 35.41
CA SER A 294 30.86 5.58 36.41
C SER A 294 30.66 4.14 35.93
N GLY A 295 30.03 3.94 34.77
CA GLY A 295 29.58 2.63 34.30
C GLY A 295 28.54 1.94 35.18
N ARG A 296 28.00 2.62 36.22
CA ARG A 296 27.03 2.04 37.15
C ARG A 296 25.61 2.05 36.57
N ARG A 297 24.89 0.95 36.76
CA ARG A 297 23.48 0.84 36.36
C ARG A 297 22.60 1.75 37.24
N LEU A 298 21.73 2.54 36.61
CA LEU A 298 20.72 3.32 37.33
C LEU A 298 19.57 2.42 37.76
N LEU A 299 19.22 2.46 39.05
CA LEU A 299 18.10 1.70 39.60
C LEU A 299 16.76 2.21 39.08
N ASP A 300 15.74 1.34 39.03
CA ASP A 300 14.38 1.65 38.55
C ASP A 300 14.30 2.21 37.12
N THR A 301 15.29 1.88 36.28
CA THR A 301 15.33 2.27 34.86
C THR A 301 15.05 1.13 33.89
N THR A 302 14.81 -0.09 34.37
CA THR A 302 14.58 -1.24 33.49
C THR A 302 13.24 -1.11 32.74
N VAL A 303 13.30 -1.16 31.41
CA VAL A 303 12.12 -1.19 30.53
C VAL A 303 12.10 -2.52 29.79
N LEU A 304 10.97 -3.23 29.80
CA LEU A 304 10.80 -4.48 29.07
C LEU A 304 10.20 -4.19 27.69
N PHE A 305 10.90 -4.61 26.65
CA PHE A 305 10.42 -4.62 25.27
C PHE A 305 9.97 -6.04 24.91
N PRO A 306 8.65 -6.26 24.68
CA PRO A 306 8.16 -7.56 24.24
C PRO A 306 8.54 -7.79 22.77
N LEU A 307 9.15 -8.94 22.46
CA LEU A 307 9.35 -9.36 21.07
C LEU A 307 8.16 -10.22 20.65
N GLU A 308 7.49 -9.80 19.59
CA GLU A 308 6.46 -10.63 18.98
C GLU A 308 7.10 -11.85 18.29
N PRO A 309 6.51 -13.06 18.42
CA PRO A 309 7.09 -14.28 17.85
C PRO A 309 7.15 -14.26 16.32
N ASN A 310 6.28 -13.49 15.67
CA ASN A 310 6.20 -13.32 14.21
C ASN A 310 6.73 -11.94 13.76
N GLY A 311 7.49 -11.24 14.61
CA GLY A 311 8.04 -9.91 14.34
C GLY A 311 9.54 -9.92 14.07
N GLY A 312 10.06 -8.83 13.50
CA GLY A 312 11.48 -8.66 13.25
C GLY A 312 12.30 -8.46 14.52
N LYS A 313 13.60 -8.76 14.46
CA LYS A 313 14.56 -8.44 15.54
C LYS A 313 14.77 -6.92 15.66
N PRO A 314 15.12 -6.39 16.84
CA PRO A 314 15.42 -4.96 16.99
C PRO A 314 16.69 -4.62 16.20
N HIS A 315 16.67 -3.49 15.49
CA HIS A 315 17.73 -3.05 14.61
C HIS A 315 18.32 -1.69 15.01
N MET A 316 17.49 -0.72 15.40
CA MET A 316 17.94 0.60 15.85
C MET A 316 17.27 1.00 17.16
N LEU A 317 18.01 1.74 17.98
CA LEU A 317 17.60 2.21 19.30
C LEU A 317 17.84 3.72 19.42
N TYR A 318 16.78 4.51 19.63
CA TYR A 318 16.90 5.94 19.91
C TYR A 318 16.37 6.25 21.30
N VAL A 319 17.10 7.07 22.06
CA VAL A 319 16.82 7.33 23.47
C VAL A 319 16.63 8.81 23.71
N HIS A 320 15.51 9.15 24.35
CA HIS A 320 15.22 10.49 24.82
C HIS A 320 15.27 10.52 26.35
N ALA A 321 16.36 11.04 26.91
CA ALA A 321 16.53 11.21 28.34
C ALA A 321 15.99 12.57 28.81
N PHE A 322 15.36 12.61 29.99
CA PHE A 322 14.87 13.83 30.62
C PHE A 322 15.04 13.76 32.14
N LEU A 323 15.17 14.92 32.79
CA LEU A 323 15.22 14.99 34.26
C LEU A 323 13.79 14.92 34.83
N LYS A 324 13.59 14.04 35.81
CA LYS A 324 12.36 13.99 36.63
C LYS A 324 12.40 15.08 37.69
N LYS A 325 11.26 15.31 38.35
CA LYS A 325 11.16 16.26 39.48
C LYS A 325 12.09 15.91 40.64
N ASP A 326 12.40 14.63 40.80
CA ASP A 326 13.26 14.11 41.88
C ASP A 326 14.75 14.07 41.49
N ASP A 327 15.17 14.82 40.47
CA ASP A 327 16.53 14.84 39.88
C ASP A 327 17.08 13.50 39.33
N SER A 328 16.24 12.46 39.36
CA SER A 328 16.48 11.19 38.70
C SER A 328 16.28 11.30 37.19
N VAL A 329 16.99 10.47 36.42
CA VAL A 329 16.88 10.48 34.95
C VAL A 329 15.74 9.56 34.53
N GLY A 330 14.75 10.12 33.85
CA GLY A 330 13.75 9.39 33.09
C GLY A 330 14.17 9.26 31.63
N TYR A 331 13.63 8.26 30.94
CA TYR A 331 13.84 8.15 29.50
C TYR A 331 12.63 7.56 28.77
N ARG A 332 12.57 7.85 27.48
CA ARG A 332 11.69 7.22 26.50
C ARG A 332 12.54 6.61 25.41
N VAL A 333 12.05 5.55 24.80
CA VAL A 333 12.79 4.81 23.79
C VAL A 333 11.94 4.67 22.54
N LEU A 334 12.56 4.89 21.39
CA LEU A 334 12.05 4.45 20.10
C LEU A 334 12.89 3.27 19.64
N VAL A 335 12.25 2.12 19.45
CA VAL A 335 12.88 0.91 18.90
C VAL A 335 12.35 0.71 17.48
N GLN A 336 13.28 0.57 16.54
CA GLN A 336 12.98 0.16 15.17
C GLN A 336 13.40 -1.29 14.98
N THR A 337 12.50 -2.11 14.47
CA THR A 337 12.75 -3.52 14.17
C THR A 337 13.09 -3.72 12.68
N GLN A 338 13.65 -4.89 12.35
CA GLN A 338 14.03 -5.26 10.98
C GLN A 338 12.85 -5.25 10.00
N ASP A 339 11.65 -5.53 10.49
CA ASP A 339 10.41 -5.53 9.72
C ASP A 339 9.76 -4.12 9.61
N HIS A 340 10.54 -3.07 9.89
CA HIS A 340 10.17 -1.66 9.80
C HIS A 340 9.05 -1.23 10.75
N ALA A 341 8.84 -1.94 11.86
CA ALA A 341 7.95 -1.46 12.91
C ALA A 341 8.69 -0.45 13.83
N LEU A 342 8.01 0.62 14.21
CA LEU A 342 8.48 1.63 15.15
C LEU A 342 7.66 1.52 16.43
N THR A 343 8.31 1.14 17.53
CA THR A 343 7.65 1.04 18.84
C THR A 343 8.19 2.10 19.78
N PHE A 344 7.30 2.92 20.34
CA PHE A 344 7.66 3.93 21.32
C PHE A 344 7.27 3.50 22.73
N ILE A 345 8.24 3.49 23.63
CA ILE A 345 8.12 2.93 24.98
C ILE A 345 8.44 4.01 26.01
N GLN A 346 7.62 4.08 27.05
CA GLN A 346 7.81 4.98 28.19
C GLN A 346 7.97 4.17 29.50
N GLN A 347 8.83 4.64 30.40
CA GLN A 347 8.91 4.11 31.78
C GLN A 347 7.53 4.16 32.47
N PRO A 348 7.07 3.09 33.14
CA PRO A 348 7.83 1.92 33.62
C PRO A 348 7.83 0.69 32.69
N GLY A 349 7.64 0.87 31.38
CA GLY A 349 7.61 -0.23 30.40
C GLY A 349 6.32 -0.32 29.58
N ARG A 350 5.53 0.76 29.54
CA ARG A 350 4.30 0.83 28.75
C ARG A 350 4.66 1.18 27.31
N VAL A 351 4.24 0.35 26.36
CA VAL A 351 4.20 0.71 24.94
C VAL A 351 3.16 1.81 24.77
N VAL A 352 3.60 2.99 24.33
CA VAL A 352 2.73 4.15 24.12
C VAL A 352 1.99 4.01 22.80
N TRP A 353 2.73 3.67 21.74
CA TRP A 353 2.21 3.41 20.40
C TRP A 353 3.19 2.53 19.61
N THR A 354 2.66 1.86 18.61
CA THR A 354 3.40 1.10 17.61
C THR A 354 2.93 1.54 16.23
N ARG A 355 3.87 1.85 15.33
CA ARG A 355 3.61 2.21 13.94
C ARG A 355 4.23 1.19 13.00
N GLU A 356 3.45 0.73 12.04
CA GLU A 356 3.86 -0.30 11.08
C GLU A 356 4.26 0.36 9.75
N GLU A 357 5.49 0.86 9.66
CA GLU A 357 5.99 1.62 8.50
C GLU A 357 6.34 0.74 7.29
N ALA A 358 6.27 -0.59 7.42
CA ALA A 358 6.38 -1.51 6.29
C ALA A 358 5.28 -1.28 5.23
N LEU A 359 4.11 -0.78 5.65
CA LEU A 359 2.97 -0.48 4.76
C LEU A 359 3.22 0.72 3.84
N ALA A 360 4.31 1.46 4.02
CA ALA A 360 4.76 2.49 3.08
C ALA A 360 5.22 1.93 1.72
N ASP A 361 5.43 0.61 1.61
CA ASP A 361 5.91 -0.05 0.39
C ASP A 361 5.15 -1.36 0.11
N VAL A 362 3.87 -1.22 -0.20
CA VAL A 362 3.02 -2.33 -0.66
C VAL A 362 3.36 -2.71 -2.10
N VAL A 363 3.66 -3.98 -2.32
CA VAL A 363 4.02 -4.53 -3.66
C VAL A 363 2.80 -5.13 -4.34
N THR A 364 2.00 -5.90 -3.60
CA THR A 364 0.79 -6.54 -4.12
C THR A 364 -0.25 -6.64 -3.01
N MET A 365 -1.52 -6.61 -3.40
CA MET A 365 -2.64 -6.82 -2.49
C MET A 365 -3.77 -7.60 -3.16
N GLU A 366 -4.56 -8.28 -2.33
CA GLU A 366 -5.79 -8.95 -2.74
C GLU A 366 -6.89 -8.67 -1.72
N MET A 367 -8.14 -8.64 -2.17
CA MET A 367 -9.31 -8.58 -1.27
C MET A 367 -9.99 -9.94 -1.22
N VAL A 368 -10.07 -10.51 -0.01
CA VAL A 368 -10.69 -11.80 0.26
C VAL A 368 -11.99 -11.58 1.01
N ASP A 369 -13.04 -12.28 0.60
CA ASP A 369 -14.33 -12.26 1.29
C ASP A 369 -14.19 -12.78 2.73
N LEU A 370 -14.97 -12.20 3.64
CA LEU A 370 -15.04 -12.65 5.03
C LEU A 370 -15.71 -14.03 5.15
N PRO A 371 -15.50 -14.76 6.26
CA PRO A 371 -16.17 -16.04 6.47
C PRO A 371 -17.70 -15.89 6.57
N LEU A 372 -18.41 -16.94 6.19
CA LEU A 372 -19.87 -17.00 6.27
C LEU A 372 -20.35 -16.82 7.71
N THR A 373 -21.53 -16.22 7.86
CA THR A 373 -22.22 -16.21 9.17
C THR A 373 -22.68 -17.62 9.55
N GLY A 374 -22.84 -17.89 10.85
CA GLY A 374 -23.28 -19.22 11.32
C GLY A 374 -24.58 -19.72 10.67
N THR A 375 -25.52 -18.81 10.41
CA THR A 375 -26.77 -19.10 9.69
C THR A 375 -26.55 -19.48 8.23
N GLN A 376 -25.64 -18.80 7.53
CA GLN A 376 -25.27 -19.13 6.15
C GLN A 376 -24.54 -20.47 6.05
N ALA A 377 -23.67 -20.77 7.03
CA ALA A 377 -22.97 -22.05 7.09
C ALA A 377 -23.96 -23.22 7.33
N GLU A 378 -24.99 -23.03 8.16
CA GLU A 378 -26.07 -24.02 8.32
C GLU A 378 -26.85 -24.24 7.02
N LEU A 379 -27.13 -23.17 6.28
CA LEU A 379 -27.79 -23.26 4.96
C LEU A 379 -26.95 -24.05 3.96
N GLU A 380 -25.64 -23.80 3.87
CA GLU A 380 -24.76 -24.62 3.01
C GLU A 380 -24.76 -26.09 3.48
N GLY A 381 -24.77 -26.31 4.79
CA GLY A 381 -24.92 -27.63 5.41
C GLY A 381 -26.23 -28.34 5.04
N GLU A 382 -27.33 -27.62 4.88
CA GLU A 382 -28.65 -28.12 4.46
C GLU A 382 -28.55 -28.76 3.06
N PHE A 383 -27.99 -28.04 2.09
CA PHE A 383 -27.99 -28.40 0.67
C PHE A 383 -26.74 -29.14 0.18
N GLY A 384 -25.61 -29.07 0.88
CA GLY A 384 -24.31 -29.53 0.38
C GLY A 384 -24.04 -31.04 0.45
N LYS A 385 -24.77 -31.79 1.30
CA LYS A 385 -24.59 -33.25 1.41
C LYS A 385 -25.68 -33.96 0.61
N LYS A 386 -25.29 -34.72 -0.43
CA LYS A 386 -26.17 -35.67 -1.12
C LYS A 386 -26.71 -36.65 -0.07
N ALA A 387 -27.97 -36.50 0.31
CA ALA A 387 -28.64 -37.44 1.19
C ALA A 387 -29.09 -38.67 0.39
N ASP A 388 -29.03 -39.85 1.00
CA ASP A 388 -29.52 -41.10 0.41
C ASP A 388 -31.06 -41.11 0.39
N GLY A 389 -31.65 -40.41 -0.57
CA GLY A 389 -33.09 -40.35 -0.83
C GLY A 389 -33.79 -39.04 -0.44
N LEU A 390 -35.01 -38.88 -0.95
CA LEU A 390 -35.83 -37.67 -0.79
C LEU A 390 -36.31 -37.45 0.66
N PHE A 391 -36.66 -38.53 1.38
CA PHE A 391 -37.23 -38.43 2.73
C PHE A 391 -36.20 -37.93 3.77
N PRO A 392 -34.95 -38.43 3.82
CA PRO A 392 -33.90 -37.84 4.65
C PRO A 392 -33.62 -36.37 4.32
N MET A 393 -33.71 -35.96 3.05
CA MET A 393 -33.53 -34.56 2.65
C MET A 393 -34.63 -33.66 3.24
N VAL A 394 -35.89 -34.09 3.21
CA VAL A 394 -37.02 -33.34 3.81
C VAL A 394 -36.89 -33.25 5.33
N LEU A 395 -36.57 -34.35 6.01
CA LEU A 395 -36.33 -34.37 7.44
C LEU A 395 -35.19 -33.43 7.86
N LYS A 396 -34.08 -33.45 7.10
CA LYS A 396 -32.95 -32.57 7.32
C LYS A 396 -33.33 -31.10 7.16
N ARG A 397 -34.07 -30.77 6.10
CA ARG A 397 -34.61 -29.41 5.87
C ARG A 397 -35.51 -28.95 7.01
N LEU A 398 -36.47 -29.79 7.44
CA LEU A 398 -37.35 -29.47 8.56
C LEU A 398 -36.55 -29.27 9.85
N SER A 399 -35.55 -30.12 10.12
CA SER A 399 -34.71 -29.99 11.30
C SER A 399 -33.93 -28.67 11.31
N SER A 400 -33.35 -28.26 10.18
CA SER A 400 -32.64 -26.97 10.05
C SER A 400 -33.58 -25.77 10.18
N GLN A 401 -34.80 -25.85 9.63
CA GLN A 401 -35.79 -24.78 9.81
C GLN A 401 -36.26 -24.65 11.26
N VAL A 402 -36.40 -25.76 11.98
CA VAL A 402 -36.73 -25.76 13.41
C VAL A 402 -35.59 -25.16 14.24
N THR A 403 -34.32 -25.47 13.94
CA THR A 403 -33.17 -24.85 14.65
C THR A 403 -33.11 -23.35 14.40
N LEU A 404 -33.32 -22.91 13.15
CA LEU A 404 -33.41 -21.49 12.81
C LEU A 404 -34.57 -20.79 13.54
N LEU A 405 -35.75 -21.43 13.62
CA LEU A 405 -36.90 -20.90 14.35
C LEU A 405 -36.61 -20.78 15.86
N GLN A 406 -35.97 -21.78 16.46
CA GLN A 406 -35.55 -21.74 17.86
C GLN A 406 -34.56 -20.59 18.11
N ALA A 407 -33.57 -20.42 17.22
CA ALA A 407 -32.62 -19.31 17.29
C ALA A 407 -33.30 -17.95 17.16
N TRP A 408 -34.27 -17.82 16.23
CA TRP A 408 -35.05 -16.61 16.06
C TRP A 408 -35.90 -16.27 17.29
N LEU A 409 -36.60 -17.25 17.87
CA LEU A 409 -37.37 -17.08 19.11
C LEU A 409 -36.47 -16.67 20.28
N ALA A 410 -35.30 -17.29 20.42
CA ALA A 410 -34.32 -16.92 21.44
C ALA A 410 -33.81 -15.49 21.25
N HIS A 411 -33.53 -15.08 20.00
CA HIS A 411 -33.12 -13.71 19.68
C HIS A 411 -34.23 -12.70 19.99
N LEU A 412 -35.49 -13.01 19.69
CA LEU A 412 -36.63 -12.15 19.95
C LEU A 412 -36.86 -11.99 21.46
N TRP A 413 -36.67 -13.07 22.23
CA TRP A 413 -36.68 -13.02 23.70
C TRP A 413 -35.54 -12.16 24.24
N LYS A 414 -34.34 -12.28 23.67
CA LYS A 414 -33.17 -11.46 24.04
C LYS A 414 -33.43 -9.98 23.77
N LEU A 415 -33.96 -9.62 22.58
CA LEU A 415 -34.34 -8.24 22.24
C LEU A 415 -35.36 -7.67 23.22
N PHE A 416 -36.38 -8.45 23.58
CA PHE A 416 -37.40 -8.03 24.56
C PHE A 416 -36.81 -7.83 25.96
N TYR A 417 -35.83 -8.66 26.35
CA TYR A 417 -35.12 -8.54 27.63
C TYR A 417 -34.14 -7.35 27.65
N GLU A 418 -33.45 -7.09 26.54
CA GLU A 418 -32.54 -5.94 26.38
C GLU A 418 -33.29 -4.62 26.29
N ALA A 419 -34.47 -4.57 25.64
CA ALA A 419 -35.34 -3.41 25.61
C ALA A 419 -35.86 -2.99 27.01
N ARG A 420 -35.81 -3.90 27.99
CA ARG A 420 -36.13 -3.63 29.40
C ARG A 420 -34.94 -3.12 30.24
N LYS A 421 -33.70 -3.15 29.73
CA LYS A 421 -32.54 -2.58 30.42
C LYS A 421 -32.32 -1.13 29.97
N PRO A 422 -31.96 -0.20 30.87
CA PRO A 422 -31.54 1.14 30.46
C PRO A 422 -30.28 1.03 29.60
N ARG A 423 -30.25 1.76 28.48
CA ARG A 423 -29.16 1.80 27.49
C ARG A 423 -27.82 2.14 28.17
N SER A 424 -27.06 1.13 28.59
CA SER A 424 -25.61 1.26 28.75
C SER A 424 -24.95 0.95 27.41
N GLN A 425 -23.98 1.78 27.03
CA GLN A 425 -23.21 1.65 25.80
C GLN A 425 -22.41 0.34 25.82
N VAL A 426 -22.98 -0.75 25.32
CA VAL A 426 -22.23 -1.95 24.99
C VAL A 426 -21.52 -1.67 23.67
N LYS A 427 -20.25 -1.26 23.73
CA LYS A 427 -19.35 -1.35 22.58
C LYS A 427 -19.09 -2.84 22.33
N ASN A 428 -19.67 -3.39 21.27
CA ASN A 428 -19.24 -4.70 20.77
C ASN A 428 -17.81 -4.53 20.25
N GLU A 429 -16.82 -5.00 21.01
CA GLU A 429 -15.45 -5.10 20.51
C GLU A 429 -15.44 -6.13 19.36
N VAL A 430 -15.11 -5.67 18.17
CA VAL A 430 -14.98 -6.53 16.99
C VAL A 430 -13.69 -7.33 17.15
N THR A 431 -13.83 -8.64 17.40
CA THR A 431 -12.72 -9.58 17.47
C THR A 431 -12.59 -10.34 16.15
N ILE A 432 -11.37 -10.79 15.82
CA ILE A 432 -11.09 -11.56 14.59
C ILE A 432 -12.01 -12.79 14.47
N GLU A 433 -12.39 -13.38 15.60
CA GLU A 433 -13.23 -14.58 15.67
C GLU A 433 -14.73 -14.32 15.44
N THR A 434 -15.17 -13.07 15.60
CA THR A 434 -16.58 -12.68 15.38
C THR A 434 -16.81 -12.03 14.02
N LEU A 435 -15.74 -11.77 13.27
CA LEU A 435 -15.78 -11.15 11.96
C LEU A 435 -16.42 -12.09 10.95
N SER A 436 -17.54 -11.66 10.35
CA SER A 436 -18.28 -12.42 9.35
C SER A 436 -18.78 -11.51 8.24
N ARG A 437 -19.05 -12.11 7.08
CA ARG A 437 -19.49 -11.41 5.88
C ARG A 437 -20.84 -10.70 6.10
N ASP A 438 -20.90 -9.45 5.66
CA ASP A 438 -22.12 -8.67 5.58
C ASP A 438 -22.99 -9.10 4.38
N GLU A 439 -24.28 -8.76 4.41
CA GLU A 439 -25.25 -9.17 3.37
C GLU A 439 -24.81 -8.73 1.96
N PHE A 440 -24.28 -7.51 1.85
CA PHE A 440 -23.83 -6.92 0.59
C PHE A 440 -22.35 -7.15 0.27
N ASN A 441 -21.62 -7.88 1.13
CA ASN A 441 -20.19 -8.17 0.97
C ASN A 441 -19.33 -6.91 0.72
N LEU A 442 -19.65 -5.82 1.42
CA LEU A 442 -18.92 -4.55 1.34
C LEU A 442 -17.70 -4.54 2.27
N GLN A 443 -17.68 -5.43 3.27
CA GLN A 443 -16.56 -5.61 4.17
C GLN A 443 -15.74 -6.84 3.75
N LYS A 444 -14.46 -6.63 3.45
CA LYS A 444 -13.53 -7.66 2.98
C LYS A 444 -12.23 -7.60 3.77
N MET A 445 -11.52 -8.72 3.79
CA MET A 445 -10.15 -8.80 4.30
C MET A 445 -9.18 -8.36 3.21
N MET A 446 -8.46 -7.26 3.43
CA MET A 446 -7.37 -6.85 2.56
C MET A 446 -6.09 -7.56 2.99
N VAL A 447 -5.56 -8.40 2.10
CA VAL A 447 -4.28 -9.09 2.31
C VAL A 447 -3.21 -8.31 1.56
N MET A 448 -2.36 -7.60 2.29
CA MET A 448 -1.29 -6.78 1.72
C MET A 448 0.08 -7.41 1.96
N VAL A 449 0.92 -7.40 0.92
CA VAL A 449 2.30 -7.89 0.97
C VAL A 449 3.25 -6.73 0.69
N THR A 450 4.19 -6.54 1.60
CA THR A 450 5.16 -5.44 1.57
C THR A 450 6.52 -5.90 1.05
N ALA A 451 7.31 -4.96 0.54
CA ALA A 451 8.64 -5.23 -0.01
C ALA A 451 9.62 -5.80 1.05
N SER A 452 9.41 -5.52 2.33
CA SER A 452 10.21 -6.08 3.43
C SER A 452 9.88 -7.54 3.75
N GLY A 453 8.92 -8.17 3.07
CA GLY A 453 8.50 -9.55 3.35
C GLY A 453 7.47 -9.68 4.47
N LYS A 454 6.83 -8.57 4.90
CA LYS A 454 5.75 -8.60 5.89
C LYS A 454 4.38 -8.64 5.22
N LEU A 455 3.51 -9.50 5.72
CA LEU A 455 2.12 -9.65 5.32
C LEU A 455 1.20 -9.07 6.39
N PHE A 456 0.13 -8.42 5.93
CA PHE A 456 -0.91 -7.85 6.79
C PHE A 456 -2.29 -8.31 6.33
N GLY A 457 -3.14 -8.65 7.29
CA GLY A 457 -4.58 -8.73 7.11
C GLY A 457 -5.24 -7.52 7.72
N ILE A 458 -5.81 -6.66 6.88
CA ILE A 458 -6.43 -5.40 7.27
C ILE A 458 -7.92 -5.47 6.97
N ASP A 459 -8.75 -5.05 7.91
CA ASP A 459 -10.18 -4.91 7.68
C ASP A 459 -10.46 -3.74 6.74
N SER A 460 -11.19 -3.98 5.63
CA SER A 460 -11.49 -2.92 4.66
C SER A 460 -12.38 -1.82 5.20
N LYS A 461 -13.20 -2.09 6.23
CA LYS A 461 -14.13 -1.09 6.78
C LYS A 461 -13.45 -0.13 7.75
N SER A 462 -12.64 -0.64 8.68
CA SER A 462 -12.00 0.15 9.73
C SER A 462 -10.55 0.54 9.43
N GLY A 463 -9.88 -0.17 8.52
CA GLY A 463 -8.43 -0.07 8.32
C GLY A 463 -7.61 -0.68 9.45
N SER A 464 -8.23 -1.38 10.42
CA SER A 464 -7.49 -1.99 11.53
C SER A 464 -6.70 -3.22 11.07
N ILE A 465 -5.47 -3.35 11.55
CA ILE A 465 -4.62 -4.52 11.30
C ILE A 465 -5.10 -5.64 12.22
N LEU A 466 -5.68 -6.70 11.64
CA LEU A 466 -6.20 -7.85 12.36
C LEU A 466 -5.11 -8.89 12.62
N TRP A 467 -4.24 -9.13 11.64
CA TRP A 467 -3.10 -10.03 11.81
C TRP A 467 -1.91 -9.55 10.98
N LYS A 468 -0.71 -9.97 11.41
CA LYS A 468 0.55 -9.71 10.73
C LYS A 468 1.44 -10.94 10.76
N HIS A 469 2.23 -11.12 9.71
CA HIS A 469 3.16 -12.23 9.59
C HIS A 469 4.42 -11.77 8.84
N TYR A 470 5.58 -11.93 9.46
CA TYR A 470 6.87 -11.59 8.85
C TYR A 470 7.55 -12.84 8.30
N LEU A 471 8.00 -12.76 7.05
CA LEU A 471 8.81 -13.80 6.41
C LEU A 471 10.29 -13.43 6.50
N GLU A 472 11.07 -14.28 7.15
CA GLU A 472 12.52 -14.10 7.26
C GLU A 472 13.22 -14.38 5.91
N ASN A 473 14.39 -13.76 5.70
CA ASN A 473 15.28 -13.98 4.55
C ASN A 473 14.71 -13.60 3.18
N VAL A 474 13.81 -12.60 3.13
CA VAL A 474 13.32 -12.05 1.88
C VAL A 474 14.26 -10.95 1.38
N GLN A 475 14.75 -11.09 0.15
CA GLN A 475 15.61 -10.08 -0.46
C GLN A 475 14.82 -8.81 -0.81
N PRO A 476 15.40 -7.61 -0.70
CA PRO A 476 14.70 -6.34 -0.99
C PRO A 476 14.17 -6.26 -2.42
N ASN A 477 14.83 -6.95 -3.36
CA ASN A 477 14.51 -6.93 -4.78
C ASN A 477 13.56 -8.06 -5.21
N ALA A 478 13.07 -8.88 -4.27
CA ALA A 478 12.20 -10.01 -4.59
C ALA A 478 10.91 -9.58 -5.32
N ALA A 479 10.47 -10.41 -6.26
CA ALA A 479 9.19 -10.26 -6.94
C ALA A 479 8.13 -11.11 -6.24
N PHE A 480 7.00 -10.49 -5.90
CA PHE A 480 5.89 -11.14 -5.21
C PHE A 480 4.70 -11.30 -6.15
N LYS A 481 4.03 -12.46 -6.06
CA LYS A 481 2.72 -12.66 -6.70
C LYS A 481 1.79 -13.36 -5.72
N LEU A 482 0.74 -12.63 -5.31
CA LEU A 482 -0.29 -13.14 -4.42
C LEU A 482 -1.41 -13.77 -5.25
N ILE A 483 -1.86 -14.96 -4.85
CA ILE A 483 -2.83 -15.75 -5.61
C ILE A 483 -3.86 -16.33 -4.64
N VAL A 484 -5.13 -16.02 -4.87
CA VAL A 484 -6.26 -16.59 -4.12
C VAL A 484 -6.65 -17.93 -4.74
N GLN A 485 -6.35 -19.03 -4.05
CA GLN A 485 -6.67 -20.39 -4.53
C GLN A 485 -8.06 -20.85 -4.11
N ARG A 486 -8.47 -20.55 -2.87
CA ARG A 486 -9.78 -20.91 -2.33
C ARG A 486 -10.32 -19.78 -1.48
N THR A 487 -11.56 -19.37 -1.77
CA THR A 487 -12.30 -18.34 -1.03
C THR A 487 -12.98 -18.94 0.21
N THR A 488 -13.72 -18.12 0.96
CA THR A 488 -14.50 -18.52 2.14
C THR A 488 -15.86 -19.15 1.81
N ALA A 489 -16.19 -19.29 0.53
CA ALA A 489 -17.53 -19.70 0.07
C ALA A 489 -17.85 -21.18 0.30
N HIS A 490 -16.86 -22.02 0.60
CA HIS A 490 -17.01 -23.47 0.70
C HIS A 490 -16.80 -23.94 2.14
N PHE A 491 -17.86 -23.93 2.96
CA PHE A 491 -17.80 -24.51 4.30
C PHE A 491 -17.88 -26.05 4.22
N PRO A 492 -16.98 -26.82 4.86
CA PRO A 492 -16.11 -26.47 5.99
C PRO A 492 -14.63 -26.18 5.64
N HIS A 493 -14.28 -26.05 4.35
CA HIS A 493 -12.89 -25.92 3.94
C HIS A 493 -12.34 -24.51 4.25
N PRO A 494 -11.15 -24.37 4.88
CA PRO A 494 -10.61 -23.06 5.22
C PRO A 494 -10.13 -22.31 3.96
N PRO A 495 -10.26 -20.98 3.89
CA PRO A 495 -9.73 -20.21 2.76
C PRO A 495 -8.22 -20.34 2.66
N GLN A 496 -7.69 -20.24 1.44
CA GLN A 496 -6.27 -20.48 1.15
C GLN A 496 -5.75 -19.48 0.11
N CYS A 497 -4.66 -18.80 0.48
CA CYS A 497 -3.87 -17.95 -0.40
C CYS A 497 -2.46 -18.50 -0.55
N THR A 498 -1.90 -18.32 -1.74
CA THR A 498 -0.52 -18.69 -2.05
C THR A 498 0.24 -17.44 -2.45
N LEU A 499 1.36 -17.19 -1.78
CA LEU A 499 2.33 -16.16 -2.13
C LEU A 499 3.52 -16.84 -2.81
N LEU A 500 3.78 -16.46 -4.06
CA LEU A 500 4.98 -16.83 -4.80
C LEU A 500 6.02 -15.71 -4.62
N ILE A 501 7.16 -16.04 -4.03
CA ILE A 501 8.28 -15.12 -3.81
C ILE A 501 9.42 -15.56 -4.70
N LYS A 502 9.78 -14.74 -5.69
CA LYS A 502 10.89 -14.99 -6.58
C LYS A 502 12.04 -14.04 -6.24
N ASP A 503 13.19 -14.61 -5.93
CA ASP A 503 14.41 -13.84 -5.80
C ASP A 503 14.92 -13.44 -7.19
N LYS A 504 15.30 -12.17 -7.37
CA LYS A 504 15.78 -11.66 -8.67
C LYS A 504 17.22 -12.07 -8.95
N ASP A 505 18.05 -12.19 -7.92
CA ASP A 505 19.47 -12.45 -8.10
C ASP A 505 19.72 -13.93 -8.39
N THR A 506 19.10 -14.82 -7.62
CA THR A 506 19.21 -16.28 -7.82
C THR A 506 18.19 -16.84 -8.81
N GLY A 507 17.09 -16.10 -9.07
CA GLY A 507 15.97 -16.57 -9.90
C GLY A 507 15.08 -17.63 -9.23
N LEU A 508 15.48 -18.15 -8.07
CA LEU A 508 14.76 -19.19 -7.33
C LEU A 508 13.46 -18.64 -6.76
N ALA A 509 12.44 -19.50 -6.70
CA ALA A 509 11.15 -19.15 -6.16
C ALA A 509 10.76 -20.02 -4.97
N THR A 510 10.09 -19.42 -4.00
CA THR A 510 9.52 -20.11 -2.84
C THR A 510 8.01 -19.88 -2.80
N LEU A 511 7.27 -20.91 -2.38
CA LEU A 511 5.84 -20.83 -2.17
C LEU A 511 5.55 -20.68 -0.68
N HIS A 512 4.69 -19.74 -0.33
CA HIS A 512 4.17 -19.59 1.03
C HIS A 512 2.64 -19.66 1.00
N VAL A 513 2.08 -20.71 1.62
CA VAL A 513 0.64 -20.96 1.64
C VAL A 513 0.10 -20.71 3.05
N PHE A 514 -0.93 -19.88 3.13
CA PHE A 514 -1.50 -19.43 4.40
C PHE A 514 -3.00 -19.18 4.30
N ASN A 515 -3.65 -19.14 5.47
CA ASN A 515 -5.04 -18.73 5.59
C ASN A 515 -5.11 -17.18 5.63
N PRO A 516 -5.78 -16.52 4.67
CA PRO A 516 -5.83 -15.06 4.58
C PRO A 516 -6.65 -14.39 5.68
N ILE A 517 -7.51 -15.12 6.41
CA ILE A 517 -8.35 -14.56 7.48
C ILE A 517 -7.60 -14.47 8.81
N PHE A 518 -6.77 -15.48 9.11
CA PHE A 518 -6.06 -15.57 10.39
C PHE A 518 -4.53 -15.38 10.29
N GLY A 519 -3.98 -15.35 9.08
CA GLY A 519 -2.53 -15.23 8.85
C GLY A 519 -1.71 -16.47 9.22
N ARG A 520 -2.35 -17.60 9.54
CA ARG A 520 -1.66 -18.83 9.93
C ARG A 520 -1.22 -19.59 8.68
N LYS A 521 0.02 -20.10 8.70
CA LYS A 521 0.56 -20.98 7.66
C LYS A 521 -0.27 -22.27 7.57
N SER A 522 -0.60 -22.69 6.35
CA SER A 522 -1.35 -23.92 6.13
C SER A 522 -0.44 -25.14 6.30
N HIS A 523 -0.97 -26.25 6.85
CA HIS A 523 -0.23 -27.50 7.09
C HIS A 523 -0.05 -28.37 5.83
N ILE A 524 -0.10 -27.76 4.64
CA ILE A 524 -0.04 -28.47 3.35
C ILE A 524 1.43 -28.65 2.95
N ALA A 525 1.78 -29.84 2.46
CA ALA A 525 3.10 -30.10 1.90
C ALA A 525 3.30 -29.28 0.62
N LEU A 526 4.33 -28.45 0.61
CA LEU A 526 4.66 -27.60 -0.52
C LEU A 526 5.63 -28.32 -1.47
N PRO A 527 5.48 -28.17 -2.79
CA PRO A 527 6.47 -28.67 -3.72
C PRO A 527 7.78 -27.90 -3.56
N ALA A 528 8.91 -28.63 -3.52
CA ALA A 528 10.21 -28.00 -3.62
C ALA A 528 10.40 -27.50 -5.06
N LEU A 529 10.81 -26.24 -5.21
CA LEU A 529 11.09 -25.61 -6.50
C LEU A 529 12.61 -25.44 -6.64
N PRO A 530 13.35 -26.46 -7.12
CA PRO A 530 14.81 -26.41 -7.20
C PRO A 530 15.31 -25.52 -8.36
N ARG A 531 14.39 -25.06 -9.22
CA ARG A 531 14.70 -24.34 -10.46
C ARG A 531 14.04 -22.97 -10.48
N PRO A 532 14.62 -22.01 -11.21
CA PRO A 532 14.00 -20.72 -11.44
C PRO A 532 12.64 -20.85 -12.11
N ILE A 533 11.63 -20.15 -11.57
CA ILE A 533 10.29 -20.10 -12.15
C ILE A 533 10.18 -18.90 -13.10
N LEU A 534 9.72 -19.17 -14.32
CA LEU A 534 9.54 -18.16 -15.37
C LEU A 534 8.17 -17.50 -15.28
N GLN A 535 7.11 -18.29 -15.12
CA GLN A 535 5.72 -17.82 -15.11
C GLN A 535 4.85 -18.67 -14.20
N SER A 536 3.74 -18.07 -13.73
CA SER A 536 2.67 -18.77 -13.03
C SER A 536 1.30 -18.43 -13.59
N LEU A 537 0.43 -19.44 -13.67
CA LEU A 537 -0.94 -19.34 -14.19
C LEU A 537 -1.91 -19.99 -13.21
N LEU A 538 -2.94 -19.25 -12.79
CA LEU A 538 -4.04 -19.80 -12.00
C LEU A 538 -5.13 -20.30 -12.96
N LEU A 539 -5.43 -21.58 -12.90
CA LEU A 539 -6.51 -22.18 -13.68
C LEU A 539 -7.84 -22.09 -12.92
N PRO A 540 -8.98 -21.98 -13.64
CA PRO A 540 -10.30 -22.08 -13.03
C PRO A 540 -10.67 -23.53 -12.66
N VAL A 541 -9.83 -24.51 -12.98
CA VAL A 541 -10.00 -25.92 -12.62
C VAL A 541 -9.86 -26.09 -11.11
N ILE A 542 -10.77 -26.85 -10.53
CA ILE A 542 -10.96 -26.98 -9.09
C ILE A 542 -10.70 -28.43 -8.66
N ASP A 543 -9.92 -28.62 -7.61
CA ASP A 543 -9.73 -29.94 -6.98
C ASP A 543 -10.94 -30.36 -6.11
N GLN A 544 -10.93 -31.59 -5.58
CA GLN A 544 -11.94 -32.13 -4.67
C GLN A 544 -12.13 -31.25 -3.43
N ASP A 545 -11.06 -30.59 -2.98
CA ASP A 545 -11.05 -29.66 -1.85
C ASP A 545 -11.43 -28.21 -2.23
N TYR A 546 -11.99 -27.99 -3.41
CA TYR A 546 -12.36 -26.66 -3.91
C TYR A 546 -11.18 -25.67 -4.06
N ALA A 547 -9.96 -26.18 -4.23
CA ALA A 547 -8.77 -25.37 -4.48
C ALA A 547 -8.50 -25.23 -5.98
N LYS A 548 -8.33 -23.98 -6.45
CA LYS A 548 -7.91 -23.71 -7.83
C LYS A 548 -6.47 -24.15 -8.10
N VAL A 549 -6.24 -24.76 -9.26
CA VAL A 549 -4.92 -25.29 -9.65
C VAL A 549 -3.99 -24.16 -10.11
N LEU A 550 -2.82 -24.07 -9.49
CA LEU A 550 -1.73 -23.18 -9.88
C LEU A 550 -0.70 -23.96 -10.69
N LEU A 551 -0.43 -23.52 -11.92
CA LEU A 551 0.64 -24.03 -12.76
C LEU A 551 1.86 -23.10 -12.68
N LEU A 552 3.03 -23.67 -12.46
CA LEU A 552 4.31 -22.96 -12.45
C LEU A 552 5.20 -23.55 -13.55
N VAL A 553 5.77 -22.68 -14.37
CA VAL A 553 6.65 -23.07 -15.48
C VAL A 553 8.10 -22.79 -15.08
N ASP A 554 8.96 -23.80 -15.14
CA ASP A 554 10.38 -23.70 -14.82
C ASP A 554 11.24 -23.25 -16.03
N ASP A 555 12.55 -23.12 -15.80
CA ASP A 555 13.55 -22.75 -16.81
C ASP A 555 13.75 -23.79 -17.92
N GLN A 556 13.40 -25.05 -17.68
CA GLN A 556 13.37 -26.16 -18.64
C GLN A 556 12.02 -26.31 -19.35
N TYR A 557 11.10 -25.37 -19.12
CA TYR A 557 9.75 -25.39 -19.68
C TYR A 557 8.93 -26.63 -19.25
N LYS A 558 9.24 -27.20 -18.08
CA LYS A 558 8.40 -28.20 -17.40
C LYS A 558 7.43 -27.50 -16.48
N VAL A 559 6.24 -28.08 -16.33
CA VAL A 559 5.17 -27.51 -15.53
C VAL A 559 5.00 -28.29 -14.23
N THR A 560 5.05 -27.58 -13.12
CA THR A 560 4.66 -28.13 -11.81
C THR A 560 3.26 -27.62 -11.44
N ALA A 561 2.34 -28.53 -11.17
CA ALA A 561 0.99 -28.20 -10.72
C ALA A 561 0.91 -28.19 -9.18
N PHE A 562 0.16 -27.24 -8.63
CA PHE A 562 -0.10 -27.13 -7.20
C PHE A 562 -1.57 -26.75 -6.94
N PRO A 563 -2.38 -27.60 -6.25
CA PRO A 563 -2.06 -28.92 -5.71
C PRO A 563 -1.83 -30.00 -6.79
N SER A 564 -1.03 -31.02 -6.49
CA SER A 564 -0.69 -32.13 -7.39
C SER A 564 -1.40 -33.43 -7.00
N THR A 565 -2.72 -33.39 -6.81
CA THR A 565 -3.52 -34.59 -6.52
C THR A 565 -3.74 -35.43 -7.78
N LYS A 566 -4.03 -36.73 -7.61
CA LYS A 566 -4.26 -37.64 -8.76
C LYS A 566 -5.42 -37.16 -9.65
N ASN A 567 -6.46 -36.61 -9.04
CA ASN A 567 -7.62 -36.07 -9.74
C ASN A 567 -7.24 -34.86 -10.62
N VAL A 568 -6.48 -33.92 -10.06
CA VAL A 568 -5.98 -32.75 -10.81
C VAL A 568 -5.09 -33.18 -11.97
N LEU A 569 -4.20 -34.15 -11.77
CA LEU A 569 -3.34 -34.64 -12.84
C LEU A 569 -4.14 -35.28 -13.98
N GLN A 570 -5.19 -36.05 -13.68
CA GLN A 570 -6.07 -36.61 -14.70
C GLN A 570 -6.83 -35.51 -15.46
N GLN A 571 -7.40 -34.52 -14.76
CA GLN A 571 -8.09 -33.39 -15.39
C GLN A 571 -7.14 -32.57 -16.28
N LEU A 572 -5.91 -32.35 -15.83
CA LEU A 572 -4.88 -31.67 -16.62
C LEU A 572 -4.51 -32.48 -17.88
N GLN A 573 -4.46 -33.80 -17.81
CA GLN A 573 -4.20 -34.65 -18.98
C GLN A 573 -5.33 -34.60 -20.01
N GLU A 574 -6.57 -34.50 -19.56
CA GLU A 574 -7.75 -34.35 -20.42
C GLU A 574 -7.79 -32.95 -21.06
N MET A 575 -7.43 -31.90 -20.32
CA MET A 575 -7.49 -30.51 -20.76
C MET A 575 -6.17 -29.95 -21.36
N ALA A 576 -5.08 -30.73 -21.37
CA ALA A 576 -3.73 -30.24 -21.70
C ALA A 576 -3.68 -29.43 -23.01
N SER A 577 -4.33 -29.93 -24.07
CA SER A 577 -4.33 -29.28 -25.39
C SER A 577 -4.99 -27.90 -25.43
N SER A 578 -5.79 -27.55 -24.41
CA SER A 578 -6.48 -26.26 -24.28
C SER A 578 -5.74 -25.24 -23.41
N ILE A 579 -4.64 -25.65 -22.76
CA ILE A 579 -3.87 -24.79 -21.86
C ILE A 579 -2.66 -24.24 -22.62
N PHE A 580 -2.59 -22.92 -22.70
CA PHE A 580 -1.51 -22.18 -23.34
C PHE A 580 -0.81 -21.26 -22.33
N PHE A 581 0.50 -21.09 -22.53
CA PHE A 581 1.35 -20.17 -21.77
C PHE A 581 2.00 -19.19 -22.74
N TYR A 582 2.34 -18.01 -22.24
CA TYR A 582 3.11 -17.04 -22.99
C TYR A 582 4.25 -16.52 -22.12
N LEU A 583 5.48 -16.62 -22.61
CA LEU A 583 6.67 -16.13 -21.93
C LEU A 583 7.18 -14.88 -22.63
N ILE A 584 7.48 -13.87 -21.82
CA ILE A 584 7.99 -12.58 -22.28
C ILE A 584 9.41 -12.42 -21.76
N ARG A 585 10.38 -12.33 -22.67
CA ARG A 585 11.77 -12.00 -22.38
C ARG A 585 12.04 -10.58 -22.87
N SER A 586 11.80 -9.60 -22.01
CA SER A 586 11.92 -8.18 -22.34
C SER A 586 13.33 -7.78 -22.78
N GLU A 587 14.37 -8.39 -22.22
CA GLU A 587 15.78 -8.12 -22.55
C GLU A 587 16.14 -8.49 -24.00
N HIS A 588 15.52 -9.54 -24.54
CA HIS A 588 15.74 -10.01 -25.90
C HIS A 588 14.62 -9.62 -26.87
N GLY A 589 13.60 -8.89 -26.40
CA GLY A 589 12.43 -8.53 -27.20
C GLY A 589 11.61 -9.73 -27.68
N ASN A 590 11.69 -10.88 -27.01
CA ASN A 590 11.08 -12.13 -27.47
C ASN A 590 9.79 -12.44 -26.69
N LEU A 591 8.69 -12.63 -27.41
CA LEU A 591 7.43 -13.18 -26.90
C LEU A 591 7.23 -14.57 -27.50
N SER A 592 7.06 -15.58 -26.66
CA SER A 592 6.91 -16.97 -27.09
C SER A 592 5.71 -17.62 -26.45
N GLY A 593 4.96 -18.39 -27.24
CA GLY A 593 3.80 -19.15 -26.78
C GLY A 593 4.07 -20.63 -26.69
N PHE A 594 3.57 -21.27 -25.64
CA PHE A 594 3.74 -22.70 -25.38
C PHE A 594 2.40 -23.38 -25.12
N ARG A 595 2.24 -24.63 -25.58
CA ARG A 595 1.10 -25.51 -25.22
C ARG A 595 1.52 -26.47 -24.12
N LEU A 596 0.58 -26.82 -23.25
CA LEU A 596 0.76 -27.93 -22.32
C LEU A 596 0.59 -29.28 -23.04
N ARG A 597 1.51 -30.22 -22.79
CA ARG A 597 1.38 -31.63 -23.20
C ARG A 597 0.85 -32.48 -22.05
N LYS A 598 0.40 -33.70 -22.38
CA LYS A 598 -0.17 -34.65 -21.40
C LYS A 598 0.83 -35.11 -20.34
N ASP A 599 2.13 -35.04 -20.63
CA ASP A 599 3.23 -35.37 -19.71
C ASP A 599 3.65 -34.17 -18.84
N LEU A 600 2.90 -33.06 -18.86
CA LEU A 600 3.23 -31.79 -18.20
C LEU A 600 4.53 -31.15 -18.70
N SER A 601 5.04 -31.58 -19.85
CA SER A 601 6.00 -30.81 -20.62
C SER A 601 5.27 -29.72 -21.42
N THR A 602 6.02 -28.75 -21.91
CA THR A 602 5.46 -27.75 -22.83
C THR A 602 6.11 -27.85 -24.20
N GLU A 603 5.36 -27.45 -25.22
CA GLU A 603 5.85 -27.32 -26.58
C GLU A 603 5.66 -25.90 -27.09
N ARG A 604 6.67 -25.34 -27.73
CA ARG A 604 6.61 -24.00 -28.30
C ARG A 604 5.78 -24.00 -29.58
N ILE A 605 4.75 -23.16 -29.65
CA ILE A 605 3.85 -23.04 -30.81
C ILE A 605 4.22 -21.84 -31.68
N TRP A 606 4.44 -20.69 -31.05
CA TRP A 606 4.64 -19.43 -31.75
C TRP A 606 5.74 -18.61 -31.07
N GLU A 607 6.34 -17.72 -31.86
CA GLU A 607 7.40 -16.82 -31.42
C GLU A 607 7.27 -15.50 -32.20
N VAL A 608 7.24 -14.39 -31.47
CA VAL A 608 7.24 -13.03 -32.00
C VAL A 608 8.46 -12.32 -31.44
N VAL A 609 9.34 -11.91 -32.33
CA VAL A 609 10.58 -11.20 -31.97
C VAL A 609 10.45 -9.74 -32.36
N LEU A 610 10.59 -8.85 -31.39
CA LEU A 610 10.62 -7.41 -31.58
C LEU A 610 12.09 -6.94 -31.54
N PRO A 611 12.54 -6.12 -32.51
CA PRO A 611 13.94 -5.71 -32.60
C PRO A 611 14.33 -4.79 -31.44
N THR A 612 15.21 -5.27 -30.56
CA THR A 612 15.67 -4.54 -29.36
C THR A 612 16.58 -3.36 -29.68
N GLU A 613 17.17 -3.32 -30.87
CA GLU A 613 17.94 -2.18 -31.36
C GLU A 613 17.09 -0.92 -31.47
N VAL A 614 15.80 -1.07 -31.82
CA VAL A 614 14.89 0.04 -32.10
C VAL A 614 13.88 0.25 -30.97
N GLN A 615 13.40 -0.82 -30.33
CA GLN A 615 12.34 -0.74 -29.32
C GLN A 615 12.52 -1.74 -28.18
N LYS A 616 12.08 -1.36 -26.99
CA LYS A 616 12.13 -2.17 -25.78
C LYS A 616 10.72 -2.40 -25.25
N ILE A 617 10.43 -3.64 -24.83
CA ILE A 617 9.17 -3.97 -24.16
C ILE A 617 9.18 -3.38 -22.75
N VAL A 618 8.21 -2.52 -22.46
CA VAL A 618 8.08 -1.85 -21.15
C VAL A 618 7.06 -2.57 -20.27
N ALA A 619 5.91 -2.93 -20.83
CA ALA A 619 4.85 -3.57 -20.07
C ALA A 619 3.94 -4.42 -20.96
N VAL A 620 3.37 -5.47 -20.37
CA VAL A 620 2.40 -6.36 -21.00
C VAL A 620 1.25 -6.59 -20.05
N LYS A 621 0.01 -6.36 -20.50
CA LYS A 621 -1.21 -6.67 -19.72
C LYS A 621 -2.18 -7.50 -20.54
N GLY A 622 -2.61 -8.62 -19.97
CA GLY A 622 -3.82 -9.32 -20.37
C GLY A 622 -5.05 -8.76 -19.66
N LYS A 623 -6.23 -9.25 -20.05
CA LYS A 623 -7.48 -8.96 -19.35
C LYS A 623 -7.50 -9.62 -17.98
N ARG A 624 -8.30 -9.08 -17.07
CA ARG A 624 -8.48 -9.68 -15.74
C ARG A 624 -9.31 -10.97 -15.88
N PRO A 625 -8.87 -12.12 -15.33
CA PRO A 625 -9.61 -13.39 -15.46
C PRO A 625 -11.00 -13.39 -14.83
N ASN A 626 -11.23 -12.54 -13.82
CA ASN A 626 -12.50 -12.44 -13.09
C ASN A 626 -13.42 -11.36 -13.66
N GLU A 627 -13.09 -10.77 -14.81
CA GLU A 627 -13.93 -9.76 -15.46
C GLU A 627 -15.05 -10.42 -16.27
N HIS A 628 -16.28 -9.97 -16.03
CA HIS A 628 -17.45 -10.37 -16.80
C HIS A 628 -17.93 -9.22 -17.69
N VAL A 629 -18.43 -9.56 -18.87
CA VAL A 629 -18.99 -8.61 -19.85
C VAL A 629 -20.47 -8.91 -20.02
N HIS A 630 -21.33 -7.98 -19.59
CA HIS A 630 -22.77 -8.16 -19.66
C HIS A 630 -23.32 -8.09 -21.09
N SER A 631 -22.93 -7.07 -21.86
CA SER A 631 -23.39 -6.89 -23.24
C SER A 631 -22.31 -7.22 -24.27
N GLN A 632 -22.62 -8.17 -25.15
CA GLN A 632 -21.76 -8.63 -26.26
C GLN A 632 -21.71 -7.65 -27.44
N GLY A 633 -22.69 -6.77 -27.56
CA GLY A 633 -22.76 -5.76 -28.62
C GLY A 633 -23.21 -4.41 -28.09
N ARG A 634 -23.07 -3.39 -28.92
CA ARG A 634 -23.57 -2.03 -28.69
C ARG A 634 -24.68 -1.74 -29.69
N VAL A 635 -25.81 -1.24 -29.21
CA VAL A 635 -26.92 -0.83 -30.06
C VAL A 635 -26.57 0.49 -30.75
N MET A 636 -26.80 0.55 -32.05
CA MET A 636 -26.58 1.71 -32.92
C MET A 636 -27.88 2.51 -33.08
N GLY A 637 -27.80 3.74 -33.60
CA GLY A 637 -28.97 4.61 -33.74
C GLY A 637 -30.08 4.01 -34.60
N ASP A 638 -29.69 3.32 -35.68
CA ASP A 638 -30.58 2.61 -36.60
C ASP A 638 -31.15 1.28 -36.04
N ARG A 639 -30.98 1.02 -34.74
CA ARG A 639 -31.33 -0.23 -34.04
C ARG A 639 -30.53 -1.46 -34.48
N SER A 640 -29.50 -1.29 -35.30
CA SER A 640 -28.53 -2.35 -35.56
C SER A 640 -27.64 -2.59 -34.33
N VAL A 641 -26.92 -3.71 -34.33
CA VAL A 641 -26.01 -4.07 -33.24
C VAL A 641 -24.60 -4.17 -33.78
N LEU A 642 -23.68 -3.42 -33.19
CA LEU A 642 -22.25 -3.52 -33.43
C LEU A 642 -21.63 -4.43 -32.37
N TYR A 643 -21.19 -5.62 -32.77
CA TYR A 643 -20.65 -6.63 -31.86
C TYR A 643 -19.22 -6.32 -31.44
N LYS A 644 -18.96 -6.46 -30.14
CA LYS A 644 -17.64 -6.24 -29.55
C LYS A 644 -16.73 -7.43 -29.84
N TYR A 645 -15.46 -7.16 -30.13
CA TYR A 645 -14.46 -8.23 -30.25
C TYR A 645 -13.89 -8.58 -28.86
N LEU A 646 -14.39 -9.68 -28.27
CA LEU A 646 -14.09 -10.09 -26.90
C LEU A 646 -13.13 -11.27 -26.83
N ASN A 647 -11.91 -11.11 -27.34
CA ASN A 647 -10.88 -12.14 -27.20
C ASN A 647 -10.37 -12.23 -25.75
N PRO A 648 -10.59 -13.34 -25.01
CA PRO A 648 -10.14 -13.48 -23.62
C PRO A 648 -8.62 -13.64 -23.49
N ASN A 649 -7.96 -14.06 -24.57
CA ASN A 649 -6.53 -14.35 -24.62
C ASN A 649 -5.71 -13.20 -25.21
N LEU A 650 -6.33 -12.02 -25.41
CA LEU A 650 -5.66 -10.87 -25.99
C LEU A 650 -4.68 -10.23 -24.99
N LEU A 651 -3.46 -9.98 -25.47
CA LEU A 651 -2.40 -9.32 -24.73
C LEU A 651 -2.13 -7.95 -25.36
N ALA A 652 -2.11 -6.91 -24.54
CA ALA A 652 -1.65 -5.59 -24.95
C ALA A 652 -0.18 -5.44 -24.53
N VAL A 653 0.69 -5.31 -25.52
CA VAL A 653 2.15 -5.19 -25.38
C VAL A 653 2.56 -3.77 -25.73
N VAL A 654 3.20 -3.09 -24.79
CA VAL A 654 3.68 -1.71 -24.97
C VAL A 654 5.20 -1.70 -25.09
N THR A 655 5.68 -0.94 -26.06
CA THR A 655 7.08 -0.76 -26.37
C THR A 655 7.44 0.73 -26.42
N GLU A 656 8.68 1.03 -26.03
CA GLU A 656 9.26 2.37 -26.15
C GLU A 656 10.50 2.31 -27.04
N SER A 657 10.75 3.36 -27.81
CA SER A 657 11.95 3.47 -28.64
C SER A 657 13.22 3.54 -27.79
N THR A 658 14.30 2.94 -28.28
CA THR A 658 15.65 3.07 -27.69
C THR A 658 16.22 4.46 -27.88
N ASP A 659 15.93 5.08 -29.04
CA ASP A 659 16.29 6.48 -29.31
C ASP A 659 15.37 7.41 -28.49
N ALA A 660 15.97 8.08 -27.50
CA ALA A 660 15.28 9.04 -26.64
C ALA A 660 15.21 10.45 -27.24
N HIS A 661 15.74 10.67 -28.45
CA HIS A 661 15.73 11.98 -29.08
C HIS A 661 14.28 12.43 -29.36
N PRO A 662 13.86 13.64 -28.93
CA PRO A 662 12.46 14.08 -28.99
C PRO A 662 11.77 13.97 -30.35
N GLU A 663 12.51 14.10 -31.45
CA GLU A 663 11.93 14.02 -32.80
C GLU A 663 11.78 12.60 -33.35
N ARG A 664 12.56 11.65 -32.82
CA ARG A 664 12.64 10.26 -33.28
C ARG A 664 11.99 9.28 -32.31
N ALA A 665 11.80 9.68 -31.05
CA ALA A 665 11.17 8.87 -30.03
C ALA A 665 9.74 8.45 -30.43
N PHE A 666 9.38 7.22 -30.13
CA PHE A 666 8.03 6.70 -30.37
C PHE A 666 7.61 5.69 -29.31
N VAL A 667 6.30 5.50 -29.19
CA VAL A 667 5.67 4.46 -28.36
C VAL A 667 4.90 3.53 -29.29
N GLY A 668 5.19 2.22 -29.22
CA GLY A 668 4.49 1.19 -29.99
C GLY A 668 3.54 0.38 -29.12
N VAL A 669 2.32 0.15 -29.59
CA VAL A 669 1.31 -0.70 -28.94
C VAL A 669 0.94 -1.84 -29.88
N PHE A 670 1.15 -3.07 -29.43
CA PHE A 670 0.84 -4.30 -30.15
C PHE A 670 -0.24 -5.08 -29.40
N LEU A 671 -1.34 -5.39 -30.09
CA LEU A 671 -2.36 -6.30 -29.59
C LEU A 671 -2.09 -7.69 -30.16
N VAL A 672 -1.70 -8.63 -29.32
CA VAL A 672 -1.26 -9.98 -29.72
C VAL A 672 -2.18 -11.02 -29.10
N ASP A 673 -2.63 -11.99 -29.88
CA ASP A 673 -3.34 -13.15 -29.35
C ASP A 673 -2.35 -14.09 -28.64
N GLY A 674 -2.56 -14.34 -27.34
CA GLY A 674 -1.69 -15.18 -26.52
C GLY A 674 -1.67 -16.67 -26.89
N VAL A 675 -2.65 -17.15 -27.68
CA VAL A 675 -2.74 -18.55 -28.12
C VAL A 675 -2.05 -18.76 -29.45
N THR A 676 -2.30 -17.90 -30.44
CA THR A 676 -1.77 -18.05 -31.82
C THR A 676 -0.52 -17.24 -32.10
N GLY A 677 -0.24 -16.19 -31.32
CA GLY A 677 0.82 -15.23 -31.59
C GLY A 677 0.49 -14.23 -32.71
N ARG A 678 -0.74 -14.27 -33.24
CA ARG A 678 -1.17 -13.34 -34.30
C ARG A 678 -1.24 -11.92 -33.73
N ILE A 679 -0.58 -10.98 -34.41
CA ILE A 679 -0.72 -9.55 -34.14
C ILE A 679 -2.06 -9.10 -34.73
N ILE A 680 -2.99 -8.74 -33.86
CA ILE A 680 -4.33 -8.26 -34.20
C ILE A 680 -4.29 -6.80 -34.65
N HIS A 681 -3.49 -5.98 -33.97
CA HIS A 681 -3.34 -4.57 -34.27
C HIS A 681 -1.96 -4.06 -33.84
N GLU A 682 -1.45 -3.11 -34.61
CA GLU A 682 -0.21 -2.39 -34.34
C GLU A 682 -0.49 -0.89 -34.45
N ALA A 683 -0.14 -0.13 -33.41
CA ALA A 683 -0.23 1.31 -33.39
C ALA A 683 1.12 1.90 -32.96
N VAL A 684 1.64 2.86 -33.73
CA VAL A 684 2.91 3.53 -33.44
C VAL A 684 2.66 5.03 -33.28
N GLN A 685 2.81 5.51 -32.04
CA GLN A 685 2.72 6.93 -31.72
C GLN A 685 4.09 7.59 -31.86
N ARG A 686 4.23 8.42 -32.89
CA ARG A 686 5.47 9.15 -33.19
C ARG A 686 5.60 10.37 -32.29
N LYS A 687 6.84 10.73 -31.95
CA LYS A 687 7.16 11.87 -31.06
C LYS A 687 6.48 11.72 -29.69
N ALA A 688 6.53 10.50 -29.18
CA ALA A 688 5.96 10.11 -27.89
C ALA A 688 7.03 9.45 -27.02
N ARG A 689 6.94 9.65 -25.70
CA ARG A 689 7.83 9.07 -24.71
C ARG A 689 7.03 8.58 -23.50
N GLY A 690 7.56 7.58 -22.80
CA GLY A 690 7.04 7.14 -21.52
C GLY A 690 7.31 8.11 -20.35
N PRO A 691 6.88 7.75 -19.13
CA PRO A 691 6.28 6.46 -18.77
C PRO A 691 4.91 6.25 -19.43
N VAL A 692 4.64 5.02 -19.89
CA VAL A 692 3.35 4.66 -20.51
C VAL A 692 2.48 3.92 -19.50
N HIS A 693 1.34 4.50 -19.16
CA HIS A 693 0.33 3.85 -18.32
C HIS A 693 -0.83 3.37 -19.19
N PHE A 694 -1.27 2.12 -19.00
CA PHE A 694 -2.38 1.60 -19.79
C PHE A 694 -3.26 0.61 -19.04
N VAL A 695 -4.50 0.50 -19.50
CA VAL A 695 -5.54 -0.39 -18.98
C VAL A 695 -6.16 -1.13 -20.16
N HIS A 696 -6.32 -2.44 -20.00
CA HIS A 696 -6.96 -3.33 -20.96
C HIS A 696 -8.16 -3.99 -20.27
N SER A 697 -9.37 -3.74 -20.78
CA SER A 697 -10.63 -4.22 -20.21
C SER A 697 -11.65 -4.42 -21.32
N GLU A 698 -12.56 -5.39 -21.17
CA GLU A 698 -13.60 -5.76 -22.13
C GLU A 698 -13.10 -5.87 -23.58
N ASN A 699 -13.39 -4.88 -24.43
CA ASN A 699 -13.01 -4.78 -25.84
C ASN A 699 -12.14 -3.55 -26.14
N TRP A 700 -11.60 -2.90 -25.11
CA TRP A 700 -10.93 -1.61 -25.25
C TRP A 700 -9.59 -1.56 -24.51
N VAL A 701 -8.70 -0.71 -25.04
CA VAL A 701 -7.40 -0.41 -24.44
C VAL A 701 -7.25 1.10 -24.38
N VAL A 702 -6.99 1.62 -23.19
CA VAL A 702 -6.67 3.04 -22.98
C VAL A 702 -5.23 3.11 -22.52
N TYR A 703 -4.42 3.90 -23.19
CA TYR A 703 -3.03 4.13 -22.83
C TYR A 703 -2.70 5.63 -22.86
N GLU A 704 -1.82 6.05 -21.97
CA GLU A 704 -1.35 7.43 -21.86
C GLU A 704 0.16 7.50 -22.12
N TYR A 705 0.59 8.58 -22.76
CA TYR A 705 1.99 8.87 -23.05
C TYR A 705 2.25 10.38 -23.08
N TRP A 706 3.53 10.75 -23.05
CA TRP A 706 3.97 12.13 -23.18
C TRP A 706 4.32 12.46 -24.64
N ASN A 707 3.62 13.43 -25.24
CA ASN A 707 3.94 13.93 -26.58
C ASN A 707 5.09 14.95 -26.50
N THR A 708 6.22 14.63 -27.12
CA THR A 708 7.44 15.46 -27.09
C THR A 708 7.34 16.68 -28.01
N LYS A 709 6.54 16.61 -29.08
CA LYS A 709 6.34 17.72 -30.03
C LYS A 709 5.52 18.85 -29.40
N SER A 710 4.40 18.50 -28.78
CA SER A 710 3.47 19.45 -28.16
C SER A 710 3.73 19.67 -26.66
N ARG A 711 4.58 18.85 -26.04
CA ARG A 711 4.96 18.90 -24.62
C ARG A 711 3.73 18.80 -23.69
N ARG A 712 2.91 17.76 -23.90
CA ARG A 712 1.69 17.49 -23.13
C ARG A 712 1.40 16.00 -23.04
N ASN A 713 0.57 15.61 -22.07
CA ASN A 713 0.11 14.23 -21.91
C ASN A 713 -1.08 13.96 -22.82
N GLU A 714 -1.11 12.79 -23.44
CA GLU A 714 -2.16 12.38 -24.37
C GLU A 714 -2.66 10.98 -24.02
N PHE A 715 -3.98 10.83 -23.91
CA PHE A 715 -4.67 9.54 -23.88
C PHE A 715 -4.94 9.08 -25.29
N SER A 716 -4.72 7.81 -25.58
CA SER A 716 -5.20 7.18 -26.79
C SER A 716 -6.04 5.97 -26.44
N VAL A 717 -7.19 5.86 -27.12
CA VAL A 717 -8.18 4.81 -26.90
C VAL A 717 -8.26 3.95 -28.14
N LEU A 718 -8.27 2.63 -27.94
CA LEU A 718 -8.53 1.62 -28.95
C LEU A 718 -9.80 0.86 -28.55
N GLU A 719 -10.76 0.72 -29.46
CA GLU A 719 -11.90 -0.19 -29.31
C GLU A 719 -11.95 -1.18 -30.46
N LEU A 720 -12.18 -2.46 -30.14
CA LEU A 720 -12.22 -3.54 -31.11
C LEU A 720 -13.66 -4.04 -31.31
N PHE A 721 -14.08 -4.14 -32.57
CA PHE A 721 -15.40 -4.61 -32.99
C PHE A 721 -15.29 -5.73 -34.03
N GLU A 722 -16.20 -6.70 -33.98
CA GLU A 722 -16.30 -7.76 -35.01
C GLU A 722 -17.04 -7.27 -36.26
N GLY A 723 -18.03 -6.38 -36.07
CA GLY A 723 -18.91 -5.89 -37.13
C GLY A 723 -20.39 -6.02 -36.74
N THR A 724 -21.27 -6.08 -37.73
CA THR A 724 -22.73 -6.23 -37.53
C THR A 724 -23.18 -7.67 -37.36
N GLU A 725 -22.33 -8.65 -37.69
CA GLU A 725 -22.61 -10.08 -37.55
C GLU A 725 -21.60 -10.74 -36.61
N LEU A 726 -22.06 -11.67 -35.78
CA LEU A 726 -21.21 -12.50 -34.94
C LEU A 726 -20.72 -13.71 -35.74
N TYR A 727 -19.42 -13.97 -35.71
CA TYR A 727 -18.88 -15.19 -36.34
C TYR A 727 -19.34 -16.46 -35.61
N ASN A 728 -19.29 -16.45 -34.28
CA ASN A 728 -19.80 -17.54 -33.45
C ASN A 728 -20.29 -16.99 -32.10
N SER A 729 -21.56 -17.20 -31.79
CA SER A 729 -22.23 -16.71 -30.57
C SER A 729 -22.04 -17.60 -29.35
N THR A 730 -21.67 -18.88 -29.52
CA THR A 730 -21.61 -19.84 -28.41
C THR A 730 -20.22 -19.96 -27.81
N VAL A 731 -19.19 -19.99 -28.67
CA VAL A 731 -17.80 -20.23 -28.25
C VAL A 731 -16.84 -19.26 -28.93
N PHE A 732 -15.91 -18.73 -28.13
CA PHE A 732 -14.73 -18.02 -28.62
C PHE A 732 -13.53 -18.97 -28.66
N SER A 733 -13.03 -19.27 -29.85
CA SER A 733 -11.79 -20.02 -30.09
C SER A 733 -10.80 -19.13 -30.83
N SER A 734 -9.62 -18.87 -30.25
CA SER A 734 -8.55 -18.12 -30.92
C SER A 734 -8.01 -18.81 -32.17
N LEU A 735 -8.21 -20.13 -32.31
CA LEU A 735 -7.70 -20.93 -33.43
C LEU A 735 -8.57 -20.84 -34.69
N ASP A 736 -9.88 -20.61 -34.52
CA ASP A 736 -10.87 -20.72 -35.59
C ASP A 736 -11.41 -19.34 -36.04
N ARG A 737 -10.61 -18.27 -35.90
CA ARG A 737 -11.01 -16.90 -36.23
C ARG A 737 -10.17 -16.33 -37.39
N PRO A 738 -10.68 -16.37 -38.63
CA PRO A 738 -9.94 -15.88 -39.80
C PRO A 738 -9.94 -14.34 -39.89
N HIS A 739 -11.06 -13.70 -39.56
CA HIS A 739 -11.25 -12.25 -39.73
C HIS A 739 -10.62 -11.45 -38.59
N LEU A 740 -9.95 -10.33 -38.95
CA LEU A 740 -9.47 -9.35 -37.99
C LEU A 740 -10.61 -8.42 -37.57
N PRO A 741 -10.63 -7.98 -36.30
CA PRO A 741 -11.59 -7.00 -35.84
C PRO A 741 -11.33 -5.62 -36.46
N GLN A 742 -12.40 -4.84 -36.59
CA GLN A 742 -12.30 -3.41 -36.86
C GLN A 742 -11.82 -2.70 -35.59
N VAL A 743 -10.71 -1.99 -35.69
CA VAL A 743 -10.13 -1.22 -34.58
C VAL A 743 -10.40 0.25 -34.80
N LEU A 744 -11.16 0.86 -33.88
CA LEU A 744 -11.40 2.30 -33.84
C LEU A 744 -10.44 2.93 -32.85
N GLN A 745 -9.85 4.07 -33.24
CA GLN A 745 -8.88 4.78 -32.41
C GLN A 745 -9.17 6.27 -32.35
N GLN A 746 -8.95 6.87 -31.19
CA GLN A 746 -9.03 8.33 -31.01
C GLN A 746 -8.13 8.78 -29.86
N THR A 747 -7.54 9.95 -30.00
CA THR A 747 -6.60 10.53 -29.05
C THR A 747 -7.19 11.78 -28.39
N TYR A 748 -6.89 11.96 -27.11
CA TYR A 748 -7.37 13.05 -26.26
C TYR A 748 -6.19 13.66 -25.50
N ILE A 749 -6.25 14.94 -25.20
CA ILE A 749 -5.24 15.69 -24.45
C ILE A 749 -5.64 15.68 -22.97
N PHE A 750 -4.67 15.40 -22.11
CA PHE A 750 -4.85 15.46 -20.66
C PHE A 750 -3.89 16.49 -20.03
N PRO A 751 -4.37 17.38 -19.16
CA PRO A 751 -3.59 18.53 -18.71
C PRO A 751 -2.58 18.24 -17.58
N SER A 752 -2.57 17.03 -17.02
CA SER A 752 -1.69 16.64 -15.90
C SER A 752 -0.96 15.34 -16.25
N PRO A 753 0.25 15.09 -15.71
CA PRO A 753 0.82 13.75 -15.77
C PRO A 753 0.05 12.78 -14.87
N ILE A 754 0.26 11.49 -15.13
CA ILE A 754 -0.41 10.37 -14.49
C ILE A 754 0.63 9.50 -13.79
N THR A 755 0.31 8.98 -12.61
CA THR A 755 1.17 8.02 -11.90
C THR A 755 0.70 6.58 -12.04
N THR A 756 -0.62 6.36 -12.11
CA THR A 756 -1.23 5.03 -12.27
C THR A 756 -2.65 5.13 -12.80
N MET A 757 -3.12 4.08 -13.45
CA MET A 757 -4.48 3.96 -13.99
C MET A 757 -5.04 2.57 -13.74
N GLU A 758 -6.32 2.50 -13.38
CA GLU A 758 -7.03 1.23 -13.26
C GLU A 758 -8.53 1.39 -13.61
N ALA A 759 -9.19 0.32 -14.04
CA ALA A 759 -10.64 0.35 -14.31
C ALA A 759 -11.46 -0.17 -13.11
N THR A 760 -12.69 0.33 -12.98
CA THR A 760 -13.67 -0.20 -12.01
C THR A 760 -14.14 -1.60 -12.42
N LEU A 761 -14.32 -2.47 -11.42
CA LEU A 761 -14.71 -3.87 -11.61
C LEU A 761 -15.91 -4.23 -10.73
N THR A 762 -16.94 -4.80 -11.33
CA THR A 762 -18.14 -5.35 -10.67
C THR A 762 -18.37 -6.79 -11.10
N GLU A 763 -19.20 -7.54 -10.35
CA GLU A 763 -19.39 -8.98 -10.57
C GLU A 763 -19.97 -9.31 -11.95
N LYS A 764 -20.96 -8.54 -12.42
CA LYS A 764 -21.66 -8.81 -13.69
C LYS A 764 -21.22 -7.88 -14.83
N GLY A 765 -20.56 -6.77 -14.53
CA GLY A 765 -20.13 -5.80 -15.54
C GLY A 765 -21.30 -5.08 -16.22
N ILE A 766 -22.36 -4.77 -15.47
CA ILE A 766 -23.55 -4.03 -15.92
C ILE A 766 -23.36 -2.53 -15.73
N THR A 767 -22.83 -2.12 -14.57
CA THR A 767 -22.60 -0.70 -14.26
C THR A 767 -21.61 -0.07 -15.24
N SER A 768 -21.68 1.26 -15.40
CA SER A 768 -20.73 2.00 -16.23
C SER A 768 -19.27 1.78 -15.78
N ARG A 769 -18.36 1.61 -16.74
CA ARG A 769 -16.93 1.52 -16.45
C ARG A 769 -16.33 2.91 -16.28
N HIS A 770 -15.65 3.14 -15.16
CA HIS A 770 -14.86 4.35 -14.93
C HIS A 770 -13.37 3.99 -14.89
N LEU A 771 -12.55 4.91 -15.38
CA LEU A 771 -11.10 4.88 -15.30
C LEU A 771 -10.68 5.68 -14.08
N LEU A 772 -10.07 5.03 -13.11
CA LEU A 772 -9.48 5.66 -11.94
C LEU A 772 -8.05 6.09 -12.29
N VAL A 773 -7.79 7.39 -12.24
CA VAL A 773 -6.50 8.00 -12.60
C VAL A 773 -5.86 8.59 -11.36
N GLY A 774 -4.69 8.08 -10.98
CA GLY A 774 -3.87 8.65 -9.91
C GLY A 774 -3.05 9.82 -10.45
N LEU A 775 -3.25 11.01 -9.87
CA LEU A 775 -2.48 12.21 -10.20
C LEU A 775 -1.27 12.35 -9.26
N PRO A 776 -0.17 13.00 -9.68
CA PRO A 776 1.00 13.23 -8.83
C PRO A 776 0.68 14.12 -7.61
N SER A 777 -0.37 14.94 -7.68
CA SER A 777 -0.88 15.72 -6.55
C SER A 777 -1.47 14.86 -5.43
N GLY A 778 -1.66 13.56 -5.69
CA GLY A 778 -2.30 12.60 -4.79
C GLY A 778 -3.82 12.59 -4.88
N ALA A 779 -4.43 13.37 -5.78
CA ALA A 779 -5.84 13.26 -6.10
C ALA A 779 -6.12 12.05 -7.00
N ILE A 780 -7.26 11.38 -6.80
CA ILE A 780 -7.69 10.24 -7.60
C ILE A 780 -8.94 10.64 -8.38
N LEU A 781 -8.80 10.74 -9.70
CA LEU A 781 -9.86 11.14 -10.61
C LEU A 781 -10.65 9.92 -11.10
N SER A 782 -11.97 9.96 -11.00
CA SER A 782 -12.87 8.96 -11.60
C SER A 782 -13.38 9.46 -12.94
N LEU A 783 -12.73 9.05 -14.04
CA LEU A 783 -13.07 9.46 -15.39
C LEU A 783 -14.02 8.45 -16.06
N PRO A 784 -15.26 8.83 -16.41
CA PRO A 784 -16.18 7.91 -17.09
C PRO A 784 -15.65 7.51 -18.47
N LYS A 785 -15.65 6.19 -18.77
CA LYS A 785 -15.15 5.65 -20.06
C LYS A 785 -15.91 6.21 -21.26
N MET A 786 -17.16 6.67 -21.08
CA MET A 786 -17.97 7.24 -22.16
C MET A 786 -17.38 8.53 -22.78
N PHE A 787 -16.55 9.27 -22.04
CA PHE A 787 -15.84 10.42 -22.60
C PHE A 787 -14.66 9.99 -23.48
N LEU A 788 -14.10 8.81 -23.22
CA LEU A 788 -13.00 8.19 -23.95
C LEU A 788 -13.56 7.19 -24.97
N ASP A 789 -14.43 7.64 -25.87
CA ASP A 789 -15.06 6.79 -26.89
C ASP A 789 -14.54 7.19 -28.28
N PRO A 790 -13.92 6.28 -29.06
CA PRO A 790 -13.36 6.61 -30.36
C PRO A 790 -14.40 6.94 -31.44
N ARG A 791 -15.69 6.71 -31.14
CA ARG A 791 -16.80 6.99 -32.06
C ARG A 791 -17.35 8.41 -31.91
N ARG A 792 -16.79 9.22 -31.01
CA ARG A 792 -17.24 10.61 -30.82
C ARG A 792 -17.00 11.40 -32.11
N PRO A 793 -18.07 11.95 -32.72
CA PRO A 793 -17.96 12.57 -34.04
C PRO A 793 -17.34 13.97 -33.93
N GLU A 794 -16.50 14.33 -34.89
CA GLU A 794 -16.02 15.72 -35.02
C GLU A 794 -17.17 16.67 -35.43
N VAL A 795 -18.05 16.19 -36.31
CA VAL A 795 -19.26 16.90 -36.75
C VAL A 795 -20.48 16.04 -36.42
N VAL A 796 -21.42 16.60 -35.66
CA VAL A 796 -22.61 15.88 -35.20
C VAL A 796 -23.54 15.57 -36.37
N THR A 797 -23.88 14.29 -36.52
CA THR A 797 -24.86 13.76 -37.48
C THR A 797 -26.14 13.31 -36.75
N GLU A 798 -27.26 13.14 -37.48
CA GLU A 798 -28.51 12.68 -36.87
C GLU A 798 -28.38 11.31 -36.20
N HIS A 799 -27.69 10.36 -36.83
CA HIS A 799 -27.40 9.05 -36.24
C HIS A 799 -26.59 9.16 -34.95
N SER A 800 -25.55 10.00 -34.93
CA SER A 800 -24.75 10.19 -33.72
C SER A 800 -25.54 10.84 -32.58
N ARG A 801 -26.52 11.70 -32.92
CA ARG A 801 -27.42 12.33 -31.96
C ARG A 801 -28.42 11.32 -31.40
N GLU A 802 -28.94 10.41 -32.23
CA GLU A 802 -29.83 9.33 -31.79
C GLU A 802 -29.14 8.38 -30.81
N GLU A 803 -27.84 8.10 -31.03
CA GLU A 803 -27.00 7.32 -30.11
C GLU A 803 -26.57 8.07 -28.85
N ASN A 804 -26.90 9.36 -28.73
CA ASN A 804 -26.43 10.25 -27.66
C ASN A 804 -24.89 10.33 -27.55
N LEU A 805 -24.18 10.32 -28.69
CA LEU A 805 -22.73 10.51 -28.71
C LEU A 805 -22.38 11.98 -28.49
N ILE A 806 -21.50 12.22 -27.51
CA ILE A 806 -20.97 13.54 -27.23
C ILE A 806 -19.99 13.90 -28.36
N PRO A 807 -20.07 15.10 -28.97
CA PRO A 807 -19.13 15.51 -30.02
C PRO A 807 -17.70 15.45 -29.53
N TYR A 808 -16.75 15.17 -30.41
CA TYR A 808 -15.34 15.08 -30.06
C TYR A 808 -14.84 16.41 -29.48
N ALA A 809 -14.27 16.33 -28.29
CA ALA A 809 -13.57 17.41 -27.64
C ALA A 809 -12.17 16.89 -27.28
N PRO A 810 -11.10 17.40 -27.92
CA PRO A 810 -9.76 16.87 -27.73
C PRO A 810 -9.27 17.11 -26.29
N GLU A 811 -9.58 18.26 -25.69
CA GLU A 811 -9.16 18.59 -24.33
C GLU A 811 -10.10 17.99 -23.29
N MET A 812 -9.54 17.22 -22.37
CA MET A 812 -10.27 16.62 -21.26
C MET A 812 -10.04 17.43 -19.98
N PRO A 813 -11.01 18.26 -19.54
CA PRO A 813 -10.83 19.08 -18.35
C PRO A 813 -10.86 18.22 -17.09
N ILE A 814 -9.98 18.54 -16.13
CA ILE A 814 -10.02 17.96 -14.79
C ILE A 814 -11.08 18.70 -13.99
N ARG A 815 -12.14 17.99 -13.60
CA ARG A 815 -13.18 18.50 -12.71
C ARG A 815 -12.90 18.00 -11.30
N THR A 816 -12.81 18.93 -10.33
CA THR A 816 -12.54 18.60 -8.92
C THR A 816 -13.67 17.78 -8.29
N GLU A 817 -14.89 17.88 -8.83
CA GLU A 817 -16.07 17.09 -8.42
C GLU A 817 -15.90 15.58 -8.68
N TRP A 818 -15.01 15.20 -9.58
CA TRP A 818 -14.74 13.79 -9.91
C TRP A 818 -13.61 13.18 -9.08
N PHE A 819 -13.04 13.94 -8.14
CA PHE A 819 -12.08 13.42 -7.18
C PHE A 819 -12.76 12.59 -6.11
N ILE A 820 -12.43 11.31 -6.06
CA ILE A 820 -13.05 10.38 -5.10
C ILE A 820 -12.52 10.56 -3.67
N ASN A 821 -11.32 11.14 -3.53
CA ASN A 821 -10.62 11.26 -2.25
C ASN A 821 -10.64 12.66 -1.66
N TYR A 822 -11.37 13.62 -2.24
CA TYR A 822 -11.56 14.99 -1.72
C TYR A 822 -10.27 15.60 -1.11
N ASN A 823 -10.12 15.65 0.22
CA ASN A 823 -8.93 16.18 0.92
C ASN A 823 -7.94 15.10 1.43
N GLN A 824 -8.25 13.82 1.23
CA GLN A 824 -7.45 12.65 1.58
C GLN A 824 -6.45 12.33 0.46
N THR A 825 -5.56 13.27 0.14
CA THR A 825 -4.51 13.06 -0.87
C THR A 825 -3.61 11.88 -0.50
N VAL A 826 -3.28 11.05 -1.49
CA VAL A 826 -2.42 9.87 -1.36
C VAL A 826 -1.06 10.19 -1.98
N ALA A 827 -0.02 10.30 -1.17
CA ALA A 827 1.30 10.61 -1.69
C ALA A 827 1.89 9.42 -2.48
N ARG A 828 2.54 9.73 -3.62
CA ARG A 828 3.23 8.76 -4.48
C ARG A 828 2.41 7.50 -4.76
N VAL A 829 1.20 7.66 -5.31
CA VAL A 829 0.33 6.54 -5.68
C VAL A 829 1.08 5.60 -6.62
N LYS A 830 1.30 4.36 -6.19
CA LYS A 830 1.99 3.31 -6.98
C LYS A 830 1.00 2.43 -7.73
N GLY A 831 -0.16 2.17 -7.14
CA GLY A 831 -1.20 1.33 -7.73
C GLY A 831 -2.57 1.64 -7.16
N ILE A 832 -3.59 1.28 -7.94
CA ILE A 832 -5.00 1.30 -7.53
C ILE A 832 -5.51 -0.11 -7.72
N TYR A 833 -6.07 -0.69 -6.67
CA TYR A 833 -6.74 -1.98 -6.69
C TYR A 833 -8.25 -1.77 -6.69
N THR A 834 -8.95 -2.53 -7.54
CA THR A 834 -10.41 -2.48 -7.66
C THR A 834 -10.97 -3.88 -7.49
N ALA A 835 -11.91 -4.04 -6.55
CA ALA A 835 -12.57 -5.30 -6.29
C ALA A 835 -14.09 -5.16 -6.41
N PRO A 836 -14.77 -6.19 -6.93
CA PRO A 836 -16.22 -6.24 -6.91
C PRO A 836 -16.72 -6.40 -5.47
N SER A 837 -17.81 -5.73 -5.12
CA SER A 837 -18.60 -6.05 -3.93
C SER A 837 -19.73 -7.02 -4.30
N GLY A 838 -20.59 -7.39 -3.35
CA GLY A 838 -21.81 -8.16 -3.65
C GLY A 838 -22.93 -7.33 -4.30
N LEU A 839 -22.74 -6.01 -4.46
CA LEU A 839 -23.66 -5.11 -5.15
C LEU A 839 -23.10 -4.73 -6.51
N GLU A 840 -23.94 -4.76 -7.53
CA GLU A 840 -23.51 -4.45 -8.90
C GLU A 840 -23.25 -2.95 -9.10
N SER A 841 -23.85 -2.09 -8.29
CA SER A 841 -23.64 -0.64 -8.38
C SER A 841 -22.33 -0.15 -7.74
N THR A 842 -21.66 -0.98 -6.93
CA THR A 842 -20.57 -0.53 -6.06
C THR A 842 -19.25 -1.25 -6.34
N CYS A 843 -18.16 -0.50 -6.42
CA CYS A 843 -16.80 -1.01 -6.56
C CYS A 843 -15.97 -0.62 -5.33
N LEU A 844 -15.28 -1.59 -4.71
CA LEU A 844 -14.33 -1.30 -3.65
C LEU A 844 -13.01 -0.85 -4.29
N VAL A 845 -12.46 0.26 -3.80
CA VAL A 845 -11.24 0.87 -4.35
C VAL A 845 -10.22 1.02 -3.23
N VAL A 846 -8.98 0.58 -3.49
CA VAL A 846 -7.84 0.82 -2.61
C VAL A 846 -6.71 1.43 -3.43
N ALA A 847 -6.35 2.66 -3.13
CA ALA A 847 -5.13 3.28 -3.65
C ALA A 847 -4.00 3.04 -2.65
N TYR A 848 -2.89 2.49 -3.12
CA TYR A 848 -1.69 2.27 -2.32
C TYR A 848 -0.48 2.92 -2.99
N GLY A 849 0.34 3.56 -2.15
CA GLY A 849 1.55 4.26 -2.54
C GLY A 849 2.46 4.38 -1.34
N LEU A 850 2.81 5.62 -0.98
CA LEU A 850 3.32 5.89 0.37
C LEU A 850 2.20 5.75 1.41
N ASP A 851 1.00 6.21 1.03
CA ASP A 851 -0.19 6.12 1.87
C ASP A 851 -1.14 5.05 1.34
N ILE A 852 -2.05 4.63 2.21
CA ILE A 852 -3.15 3.73 1.85
C ILE A 852 -4.46 4.50 2.01
N TYR A 853 -5.27 4.49 0.97
CA TYR A 853 -6.63 5.05 0.97
C TYR A 853 -7.60 4.00 0.45
N GLN A 854 -8.65 3.73 1.22
CA GLN A 854 -9.73 2.84 0.81
C GLN A 854 -11.03 3.63 0.74
N THR A 855 -11.83 3.36 -0.29
CA THR A 855 -13.17 3.93 -0.45
C THR A 855 -14.05 3.01 -1.29
N ARG A 856 -15.28 3.45 -1.56
CA ARG A 856 -16.26 2.82 -2.44
C ARG A 856 -16.63 3.79 -3.56
N VAL A 857 -16.71 3.31 -4.78
CA VAL A 857 -17.09 4.12 -5.94
C VAL A 857 -18.39 3.58 -6.55
N TYR A 858 -19.24 4.51 -7.00
CA TYR A 858 -20.57 4.22 -7.56
C TYR A 858 -20.69 4.78 -8.98
N PRO A 859 -20.16 4.08 -10.02
CA PRO A 859 -20.10 4.62 -11.38
C PRO A 859 -21.45 5.06 -11.95
N SER A 860 -22.51 4.28 -11.68
CA SER A 860 -23.89 4.55 -12.13
C SER A 860 -24.83 4.98 -10.98
N LYS A 861 -24.26 5.51 -9.89
CA LYS A 861 -24.97 5.68 -8.59
C LYS A 861 -25.50 4.34 -8.03
N GLN A 862 -25.98 4.35 -6.79
CA GLN A 862 -26.52 3.15 -6.15
C GLN A 862 -27.95 2.87 -6.62
N PHE A 863 -28.10 2.02 -7.64
CA PHE A 863 -29.41 1.68 -8.21
C PHE A 863 -30.03 0.40 -7.60
N ASP A 864 -29.25 -0.38 -6.87
CA ASP A 864 -29.61 -1.67 -6.26
C ASP A 864 -29.79 -1.58 -4.73
N VAL A 865 -29.66 -0.38 -4.16
CA VAL A 865 -29.89 -0.08 -2.75
C VAL A 865 -30.99 0.97 -2.63
N LEU A 866 -31.78 0.88 -1.57
CA LEU A 866 -32.74 1.94 -1.23
C LEU A 866 -31.96 3.24 -0.95
N LYS A 867 -32.53 4.38 -1.33
CA LYS A 867 -31.85 5.65 -1.11
C LYS A 867 -31.60 5.91 0.37
N ASP A 868 -30.47 6.54 0.67
CA ASP A 868 -30.13 6.97 2.04
C ASP A 868 -31.14 7.99 2.60
N ASP A 869 -31.74 8.81 1.73
CA ASP A 869 -32.74 9.83 2.06
C ASP A 869 -34.19 9.31 2.06
N TYR A 870 -34.39 8.01 2.19
CA TYR A 870 -35.71 7.40 2.15
C TYR A 870 -36.56 7.78 3.37
N ASP A 871 -37.70 8.42 3.13
CA ASP A 871 -38.62 8.87 4.19
C ASP A 871 -39.51 7.73 4.71
N TYR A 872 -38.99 7.00 5.69
CA TYR A 872 -39.73 5.93 6.38
C TYR A 872 -40.95 6.44 7.16
N VAL A 873 -40.89 7.68 7.69
CA VAL A 873 -41.95 8.25 8.54
C VAL A 873 -43.17 8.59 7.69
N LEU A 874 -42.96 9.19 6.52
CA LEU A 874 -44.03 9.52 5.57
C LEU A 874 -44.80 8.27 5.19
N ILE A 875 -44.12 7.20 4.77
CA ILE A 875 -44.80 5.98 4.31
C ILE A 875 -45.52 5.28 5.48
N SER A 876 -44.87 5.19 6.64
CA SER A 876 -45.51 4.61 7.83
C SER A 876 -46.77 5.39 8.23
N SER A 877 -46.70 6.73 8.23
CA SER A 877 -47.84 7.58 8.61
C SER A 877 -49.00 7.48 7.61
N VAL A 878 -48.71 7.46 6.31
CA VAL A 878 -49.70 7.26 5.25
C VAL A 878 -50.38 5.89 5.38
N LEU A 879 -49.62 4.82 5.65
CA LEU A 879 -50.18 3.48 5.87
C LEU A 879 -51.13 3.45 7.08
N PHE A 880 -50.75 4.06 8.20
CA PHE A 880 -51.64 4.17 9.37
C PHE A 880 -52.89 5.00 9.05
N ALA A 881 -52.74 6.13 8.37
CA ALA A 881 -53.87 6.98 7.98
C ALA A 881 -54.84 6.21 7.07
N LEU A 882 -54.34 5.48 6.08
CA LEU A 882 -55.15 4.63 5.19
C LEU A 882 -55.83 3.48 5.95
N PHE A 883 -55.14 2.84 6.89
CA PHE A 883 -55.71 1.79 7.72
C PHE A 883 -56.88 2.31 8.57
N PHE A 884 -56.69 3.43 9.29
CA PHE A 884 -57.75 4.03 10.08
C PHE A 884 -58.90 4.55 9.20
N ALA A 885 -58.60 5.20 8.07
CA ALA A 885 -59.61 5.64 7.12
C ALA A 885 -60.44 4.47 6.60
N THR A 886 -59.82 3.33 6.31
CA THR A 886 -60.50 2.11 5.87
C THR A 886 -61.40 1.55 6.98
N MET A 887 -60.90 1.46 8.22
CA MET A 887 -61.67 0.98 9.37
C MET A 887 -62.88 1.88 9.67
N ILE A 888 -62.69 3.19 9.63
CA ILE A 888 -63.76 4.18 9.81
C ILE A 888 -64.77 4.08 8.67
N SER A 889 -64.31 4.04 7.42
CA SER A 889 -65.17 3.95 6.23
C SER A 889 -65.96 2.65 6.19
N LYS A 890 -65.36 1.52 6.57
CA LYS A 890 -66.04 0.22 6.71
C LYS A 890 -67.20 0.32 7.70
N ARG A 891 -66.96 0.92 8.88
CA ARG A 891 -67.99 1.10 9.90
C ARG A 891 -69.11 2.04 9.42
N LEU A 892 -68.74 3.16 8.80
CA LEU A 892 -69.70 4.11 8.22
C LEU A 892 -70.56 3.47 7.12
N ALA A 893 -69.96 2.64 6.26
CA ALA A 893 -70.68 1.93 5.20
C ALA A 893 -71.65 0.88 5.78
N GLN A 894 -71.22 0.10 6.78
CA GLN A 894 -72.10 -0.85 7.49
C GLN A 894 -73.30 -0.16 8.12
N VAL A 895 -73.08 0.97 8.80
CA VAL A 895 -74.16 1.78 9.38
C VAL A 895 -75.09 2.32 8.30
N LYS A 896 -74.55 2.83 7.18
CA LYS A 896 -75.36 3.34 6.07
C LYS A 896 -76.20 2.25 5.39
N LEU A 897 -75.64 1.08 5.16
CA LEU A 897 -76.35 -0.06 4.58
C LEU A 897 -77.44 -0.59 5.52
N LEU A 898 -77.14 -0.68 6.82
CA LEU A 898 -78.13 -1.06 7.83
C LEU A 898 -79.29 -0.06 7.83
N ASN A 899 -79.01 1.24 7.91
CA ASN A 899 -80.04 2.28 7.87
C ASN A 899 -80.86 2.26 6.57
N ARG A 900 -80.27 1.86 5.44
CA ARG A 900 -80.97 1.69 4.16
C ARG A 900 -81.86 0.43 4.15
N ALA A 901 -81.43 -0.66 4.79
CA ALA A 901 -82.20 -1.90 4.85
C ALA A 901 -83.37 -1.83 5.85
N TRP A 902 -83.31 -0.94 6.85
CA TRP A 902 -84.36 -0.71 7.84
C TRP A 902 -85.39 0.36 7.41
N ARG A 903 -85.20 0.98 6.25
CA ARG A 903 -86.21 1.75 5.52
C ARG A 903 -86.83 0.88 4.45
#